data_AF-A0A7W7L9S8-F1
#
_entry.id   AF-A0A7W7L9S8-F1
#
_cell.length_a   1.000
_cell.length_b   1.000
_cell.length_c   1.000
_cell.angle_alpha   90.00
_cell.angle_beta   90.00
_cell.angle_gamma   90.00
#
_symmetry.space_group_name_H-M   'P 1'
#
loop_
_entity.id
_entity.type
_entity.pdbx_description
1 polymer ?
#
loop_
_entity_poly.entity_id
_entity_poly.type
_entity_poly.pdbx_seq_one_letter_code
_entity_poly.pdbx_strand_id
1 'polypeptide(L)'
;MKIEFLLHNAYGIGGTIRSTVNLAAALADRHEVRIVSVNRPVDDPELTIDPRVRLTPLVDLREGTEGDEYAAPRNQLPSEIFRDERIDNGRMASTALTDDRVAAHLAATDADVVIATRPKLIGYLAKYGSDRYLRLGQEHLTHEAHVPELHAVMDPAIAALDAFATVSEADAGHYRDALPDTHAKILSIPNAVPAPAAEPSTGDSNTIVSAGRLVAVKRYDRLIAAFAKVAAERPEWNLRIYGRGPAKAKLRKQIEELGLYERITLMGARSPIETEWSKGSVAAVASDAESFGMTIVEAMHAGLPVIATDCPYGPREILTDGTDGVLVPLDDSDAVDAYADALLKLTGDAEQRRRLGAAARETAHRYEPARIAQRYEELFEELRPGSTAEKKKGLLRGLFGGGRAKGAPAPAPQTEIAHPVARCAVEADGTLTVRLRAEQLTDADTHLLLRHRGTKGKESVRAKLTGRREPGGWAEARFEHAALPEGRWDSYVERSGDKSRRRLAAGLVEQKALLTLPLAATADGVAARVPYGTSDGFLAVRTWLRAEHAEVTEVRVGADGVTLTLAAHGTAFGEGAELVARLRGGDGSVGDVRAPLAGGTGCLPYGPMETRRGDEQDLWDLWVRPAAGAALVRVGRIGGDFADRKGIDTFPAATRGEVRLRPYFTVTNDLTITVKDVADEAAE
;
A
#
# COMPACT_ATOMS: atom_id res chain seq x y z
N MET A 1 -24.14 22.75 7.03
CA MET A 1 -24.25 23.07 5.59
C MET A 1 -24.40 21.78 4.83
N LYS A 2 -24.94 21.83 3.62
CA LYS A 2 -24.94 20.75 2.63
C LYS A 2 -23.77 20.97 1.68
N ILE A 3 -22.82 20.04 1.66
CA ILE A 3 -21.59 20.14 0.88
C ILE A 3 -21.57 19.03 -0.15
N GLU A 4 -21.37 19.39 -1.41
CA GLU A 4 -21.22 18.45 -2.52
C GLU A 4 -19.80 18.48 -3.08
N PHE A 5 -19.16 17.31 -3.15
CA PHE A 5 -17.97 17.12 -3.96
C PHE A 5 -18.37 16.56 -5.32
N LEU A 6 -18.05 17.29 -6.39
CA LEU A 6 -18.16 16.78 -7.75
C LEU A 6 -16.85 16.07 -8.11
N LEU A 7 -16.91 14.75 -8.26
CA LEU A 7 -15.81 13.87 -8.60
C LEU A 7 -16.03 13.21 -9.96
N HIS A 8 -14.98 13.06 -10.75
CA HIS A 8 -15.10 12.44 -12.06
C HIS A 8 -15.41 10.93 -11.97
N ASN A 9 -14.82 10.27 -10.97
CA ASN A 9 -15.03 8.86 -10.67
C ASN A 9 -14.65 8.62 -9.20
N ALA A 10 -15.59 8.18 -8.37
CA ALA A 10 -15.36 7.85 -6.96
C ALA A 10 -14.96 6.37 -6.72
N TYR A 11 -14.93 5.53 -7.76
CA TYR A 11 -14.82 4.07 -7.63
C TYR A 11 -13.39 3.52 -7.71
N GLY A 12 -12.38 4.36 -7.99
CA GLY A 12 -10.97 3.95 -8.02
C GLY A 12 -10.16 4.38 -6.79
N ILE A 13 -8.84 4.10 -6.80
CA ILE A 13 -7.92 4.36 -5.65
C ILE A 13 -6.99 5.57 -5.81
N GLY A 14 -7.24 6.45 -6.79
CA GLY A 14 -6.38 7.60 -7.11
C GLY A 14 -6.25 8.63 -5.98
N GLY A 15 -5.18 9.43 -5.99
CA GLY A 15 -4.90 10.44 -4.94
C GLY A 15 -6.01 11.48 -4.76
N THR A 16 -6.59 11.98 -5.85
CA THR A 16 -7.76 12.89 -5.82
C THR A 16 -8.98 12.23 -5.16
N ILE A 17 -9.23 10.95 -5.45
CA ILE A 17 -10.36 10.21 -4.87
C ILE A 17 -10.12 10.04 -3.38
N ARG A 18 -8.93 9.56 -2.99
CA ARG A 18 -8.55 9.33 -1.59
C ARG A 18 -8.62 10.61 -0.75
N SER A 19 -8.03 11.70 -1.22
CA SER A 19 -8.07 12.99 -0.53
C SER A 19 -9.48 13.54 -0.37
N THR A 20 -10.32 13.43 -1.42
CA THR A 20 -11.74 13.84 -1.36
C THR A 20 -12.52 13.00 -0.35
N VAL A 21 -12.36 11.67 -0.36
CA VAL A 21 -13.04 10.78 0.60
C VAL A 21 -12.62 11.09 2.04
N ASN A 22 -11.32 11.31 2.27
CA ASN A 22 -10.81 11.67 3.60
C ASN A 22 -11.39 12.99 4.10
N LEU A 23 -11.43 14.02 3.24
CA LEU A 23 -11.98 15.32 3.57
C LEU A 23 -13.51 15.26 3.77
N ALA A 24 -14.23 14.55 2.90
CA ALA A 24 -15.67 14.37 3.00
C ALA A 24 -16.06 13.69 4.31
N ALA A 25 -15.33 12.65 4.72
CA ALA A 25 -15.56 11.97 5.99
C ALA A 25 -15.35 12.90 7.20
N ALA A 26 -14.34 13.77 7.16
CA ALA A 26 -14.09 14.75 8.22
C ALA A 26 -15.15 15.85 8.27
N LEU A 27 -15.58 16.38 7.12
CA LEU A 27 -16.67 17.37 7.06
C LEU A 27 -18.01 16.77 7.52
N ALA A 28 -18.23 15.46 7.31
CA ALA A 28 -19.43 14.76 7.77
C ALA A 28 -19.58 14.68 9.30
N ASP A 29 -18.55 15.06 10.07
CA ASP A 29 -18.67 15.26 11.52
C ASP A 29 -19.62 16.42 11.89
N ARG A 30 -19.77 17.42 11.00
CA ARG A 30 -20.51 18.66 11.27
C ARG A 30 -21.47 19.08 10.17
N HIS A 31 -21.43 18.42 9.02
CA HIS A 31 -22.18 18.81 7.82
C HIS A 31 -22.84 17.61 7.14
N GLU A 32 -23.86 17.88 6.33
CA GLU A 32 -24.40 16.89 5.41
C GLU A 32 -23.50 16.88 4.17
N VAL A 33 -22.85 15.75 3.89
CA VAL A 33 -21.86 15.65 2.81
C VAL A 33 -22.30 14.62 1.78
N ARG A 34 -22.21 15.01 0.51
CA ARG A 34 -22.45 14.13 -0.64
C ARG A 34 -21.26 14.16 -1.57
N ILE A 35 -20.86 12.98 -2.03
CA ILE A 35 -19.96 12.81 -3.16
C ILE A 35 -20.81 12.50 -4.38
N VAL A 36 -20.75 13.37 -5.38
CA VAL A 36 -21.41 13.20 -6.67
C VAL A 36 -20.36 12.69 -7.64
N SER A 37 -20.41 11.39 -7.96
CA SER A 37 -19.52 10.78 -8.95
C SER A 37 -20.13 10.93 -10.33
N VAL A 38 -19.44 11.55 -11.27
CA VAL A 38 -19.94 11.66 -12.65
C VAL A 38 -20.19 10.27 -13.24
N ASN A 39 -19.29 9.32 -13.00
CA ASN A 39 -19.36 7.99 -13.57
C ASN A 39 -19.40 6.89 -12.51
N ARG A 40 -20.11 5.79 -12.83
CA ARG A 40 -20.08 4.51 -12.09
C ARG A 40 -19.65 3.37 -13.02
N PRO A 41 -18.37 2.97 -13.02
CA PRO A 41 -17.90 1.87 -13.86
C PRO A 41 -18.05 0.48 -13.21
N VAL A 42 -18.22 0.41 -11.89
CA VAL A 42 -18.31 -0.83 -11.10
C VAL A 42 -19.33 -0.69 -9.98
N ASP A 43 -19.73 -1.80 -9.37
CA ASP A 43 -20.77 -1.84 -8.34
C ASP A 43 -20.38 -1.05 -7.10
N ASP A 44 -19.22 -1.36 -6.54
CA ASP A 44 -18.72 -0.88 -5.27
C ASP A 44 -17.41 -0.09 -5.44
N PRO A 45 -17.21 1.01 -4.69
CA PRO A 45 -15.95 1.75 -4.72
C PRO A 45 -14.82 0.93 -4.08
N GLU A 46 -13.62 1.03 -4.64
CA GLU A 46 -12.42 0.38 -4.05
C GLU A 46 -12.00 0.99 -2.70
N LEU A 47 -12.37 2.26 -2.45
CA LEU A 47 -12.15 2.94 -1.17
C LEU A 47 -13.43 2.92 -0.34
N THR A 48 -13.29 2.62 0.95
CA THR A 48 -14.41 2.68 1.89
C THR A 48 -14.88 4.13 2.05
N ILE A 49 -16.15 4.37 1.74
CA ILE A 49 -16.82 5.64 1.97
C ILE A 49 -17.42 5.64 3.38
N ASP A 50 -17.23 6.73 4.14
CA ASP A 50 -17.86 6.88 5.46
C ASP A 50 -19.40 6.79 5.32
N PRO A 51 -20.10 5.96 6.11
CA PRO A 51 -21.55 5.78 5.99
C PRO A 51 -22.39 7.06 6.13
N ARG A 52 -21.82 8.13 6.71
CA ARG A 52 -22.47 9.45 6.83
C ARG A 52 -22.37 10.27 5.54
N VAL A 53 -21.47 9.90 4.63
CA VAL A 53 -21.27 10.53 3.33
C VAL A 53 -22.11 9.80 2.28
N ARG A 54 -23.01 10.53 1.61
CA ARG A 54 -23.82 9.96 0.54
C ARG A 54 -23.02 9.91 -0.76
N LEU A 55 -22.86 8.74 -1.37
CA LEU A 55 -22.31 8.61 -2.74
C LEU A 55 -23.47 8.58 -3.76
N THR A 56 -23.41 9.40 -4.80
CA THR A 56 -24.43 9.46 -5.85
C THR A 56 -23.76 9.49 -7.23
N PRO A 57 -23.90 8.43 -8.04
CA PRO A 57 -23.42 8.43 -9.41
C PRO A 57 -24.39 9.16 -10.36
N LEU A 58 -23.88 9.80 -11.42
CA LEU A 58 -24.70 10.50 -12.42
C LEU A 58 -24.89 9.71 -13.72
N VAL A 59 -23.88 8.95 -14.14
CA VAL A 59 -23.90 8.09 -15.33
C VAL A 59 -23.50 6.68 -14.94
N ASP A 60 -24.36 5.70 -15.21
CA ASP A 60 -24.05 4.28 -14.97
C ASP A 60 -23.36 3.66 -16.18
N LEU A 61 -22.10 3.23 -16.01
CA LEU A 61 -21.26 2.64 -17.07
C LEU A 61 -21.02 1.14 -16.85
N ARG A 62 -21.78 0.48 -15.97
CA ARG A 62 -21.66 -0.96 -15.71
C ARG A 62 -22.36 -1.76 -16.81
N GLU A 63 -21.62 -2.11 -17.86
CA GLU A 63 -22.13 -2.86 -19.01
C GLU A 63 -22.93 -4.13 -18.60
N GLY A 64 -24.14 -4.27 -19.14
CA GLY A 64 -24.96 -5.47 -18.95
C GLY A 64 -25.70 -5.52 -17.61
N THR A 65 -25.75 -4.40 -16.88
CA THR A 65 -26.55 -4.27 -15.66
C THR A 65 -27.89 -3.59 -15.94
N GLU A 66 -28.90 -3.84 -15.10
CA GLU A 66 -30.19 -3.16 -15.23
C GLU A 66 -30.02 -1.64 -15.06
N GLY A 67 -30.38 -0.88 -16.10
CA GLY A 67 -30.26 0.58 -16.11
C GLY A 67 -28.89 1.11 -16.53
N ASP A 68 -28.00 0.29 -17.11
CA ASP A 68 -26.74 0.79 -17.65
C ASP A 68 -26.96 1.78 -18.80
N GLU A 69 -26.11 2.80 -18.84
CA GLU A 69 -26.14 3.88 -19.84
C GLU A 69 -24.89 3.83 -20.73
N TYR A 70 -24.13 2.72 -20.70
CA TYR A 70 -22.91 2.58 -21.47
C TYR A 70 -23.20 2.73 -22.97
N ALA A 71 -24.19 1.99 -23.47
CA ALA A 71 -24.63 2.02 -24.87
C ALA A 71 -25.68 3.13 -25.17
N ALA A 72 -25.98 4.03 -24.22
CA ALA A 72 -26.98 5.07 -24.43
C ALA A 72 -26.56 5.99 -25.60
N PRO A 73 -27.46 6.39 -26.53
CA PRO A 73 -27.08 7.16 -27.72
C PRO A 73 -26.32 8.45 -27.40
N ARG A 74 -26.71 9.17 -26.34
CA ARG A 74 -26.00 10.39 -25.93
C ARG A 74 -24.64 10.13 -25.28
N ASN A 75 -24.43 8.93 -24.74
CA ASN A 75 -23.11 8.53 -24.24
C ASN A 75 -22.15 8.17 -25.38
N GLN A 76 -22.66 7.88 -26.57
CA GLN A 76 -21.88 7.61 -27.78
C GLN A 76 -21.53 8.88 -28.58
N LEU A 77 -22.03 10.05 -28.14
CA LEU A 77 -21.73 11.35 -28.75
C LEU A 77 -20.67 12.09 -27.93
N PRO A 78 -19.71 12.77 -28.59
CA PRO A 78 -18.71 13.57 -27.88
C PRO A 78 -19.37 14.72 -27.10
N SER A 79 -18.73 15.14 -26.01
CA SER A 79 -19.16 16.34 -25.26
C SER A 79 -19.26 17.56 -26.18
N GLU A 80 -20.24 18.42 -25.92
CA GLU A 80 -20.35 19.73 -26.56
C GLU A 80 -19.43 20.78 -25.92
N ILE A 81 -18.87 20.48 -24.75
CA ILE A 81 -18.04 21.39 -23.94
C ILE A 81 -16.57 21.02 -24.08
N PHE A 82 -16.24 19.74 -23.95
CA PHE A 82 -14.88 19.23 -23.96
C PHE A 82 -14.64 18.39 -25.21
N ARG A 83 -14.52 19.06 -26.36
CA ARG A 83 -14.26 18.44 -27.67
C ARG A 83 -12.80 18.22 -27.99
N ASP A 84 -11.91 18.92 -27.29
CA ASP A 84 -10.47 18.81 -27.51
C ASP A 84 -9.92 17.58 -26.80
N GLU A 85 -9.52 16.56 -27.57
CA GLU A 85 -8.92 15.33 -27.05
C GLU A 85 -7.61 15.59 -26.27
N ARG A 86 -6.96 16.75 -26.46
CA ARG A 86 -5.80 17.14 -25.64
C ARG A 86 -6.19 17.48 -24.21
N ILE A 87 -7.42 17.94 -24.01
CA ILE A 87 -8.03 18.24 -22.70
C ILE A 87 -8.73 17.00 -22.12
N ASP A 88 -9.36 16.19 -22.98
CA ASP A 88 -10.10 15.01 -22.58
C ASP A 88 -9.81 13.76 -23.42
N ASN A 89 -8.81 12.99 -22.99
CA ASN A 89 -8.36 11.73 -23.63
C ASN A 89 -8.48 10.51 -22.71
N GLY A 90 -9.25 10.61 -21.63
CA GLY A 90 -9.37 9.52 -20.66
C GLY A 90 -10.21 8.35 -21.17
N ARG A 91 -10.03 7.16 -20.56
CA ARG A 91 -10.94 6.00 -20.76
C ARG A 91 -12.41 6.29 -20.37
N MET A 92 -12.65 7.41 -19.70
CA MET A 92 -13.95 7.91 -19.25
C MET A 92 -14.10 9.36 -19.72
N ALA A 93 -13.86 9.61 -21.01
CA ALA A 93 -14.00 10.94 -21.59
C ALA A 93 -15.43 11.46 -21.43
N SER A 94 -15.60 12.78 -21.37
CA SER A 94 -16.89 13.43 -21.28
C SER A 94 -17.68 13.23 -22.58
N THR A 95 -18.95 12.89 -22.42
CA THR A 95 -19.90 12.62 -23.51
C THR A 95 -21.03 13.64 -23.48
N ALA A 96 -21.86 13.70 -24.53
CA ALA A 96 -23.06 14.54 -24.51
C ALA A 96 -24.02 14.15 -23.36
N LEU A 97 -24.05 12.87 -22.97
CA LEU A 97 -24.78 12.43 -21.78
C LEU A 97 -24.16 12.99 -20.49
N THR A 98 -22.82 13.00 -20.40
CA THR A 98 -22.11 13.61 -19.27
C THR A 98 -22.50 15.08 -19.11
N ASP A 99 -22.53 15.82 -20.21
CA ASP A 99 -22.92 17.24 -20.20
C ASP A 99 -24.32 17.43 -19.62
N ASP A 100 -25.29 16.67 -20.12
CA ASP A 100 -26.69 16.76 -19.67
C ASP A 100 -26.83 16.43 -18.18
N ARG A 101 -26.19 15.35 -17.74
CA ARG A 101 -26.33 14.84 -16.37
C ARG A 101 -25.71 15.79 -15.36
N VAL A 102 -24.52 16.32 -15.66
CA VAL A 102 -23.86 17.30 -14.79
C VAL A 102 -24.63 18.62 -14.77
N ALA A 103 -25.09 19.11 -15.93
CA ALA A 103 -25.90 20.32 -16.00
C ALA A 103 -27.22 20.19 -15.22
N ALA A 104 -27.94 19.08 -15.40
CA ALA A 104 -29.18 18.82 -14.68
C ALA A 104 -28.95 18.72 -13.16
N HIS A 105 -27.87 18.07 -12.72
CA HIS A 105 -27.51 17.99 -11.31
C HIS A 105 -27.22 19.38 -10.71
N LEU A 106 -26.35 20.16 -11.34
CA LEU A 106 -25.97 21.50 -10.86
C LEU A 106 -27.14 22.49 -10.84
N ALA A 107 -28.11 22.32 -11.76
CA ALA A 107 -29.33 23.13 -11.80
C ALA A 107 -30.31 22.75 -10.67
N ALA A 108 -30.33 21.48 -10.25
CA ALA A 108 -31.29 20.94 -9.28
C ALA A 108 -30.75 20.82 -7.85
N THR A 109 -29.42 20.90 -7.65
CA THR A 109 -28.79 20.70 -6.34
C THR A 109 -29.29 21.70 -5.29
N ASP A 110 -29.42 21.19 -4.06
CA ASP A 110 -29.81 21.91 -2.85
C ASP A 110 -28.61 22.15 -1.91
N ALA A 111 -27.39 21.95 -2.42
CA ALA A 111 -26.16 22.21 -1.69
C ALA A 111 -26.00 23.69 -1.31
N ASP A 112 -25.32 23.95 -0.20
CA ASP A 112 -24.82 25.30 0.14
C ASP A 112 -23.45 25.56 -0.51
N VAL A 113 -22.68 24.49 -0.77
CA VAL A 113 -21.32 24.52 -1.34
C VAL A 113 -21.15 23.38 -2.33
N VAL A 114 -20.61 23.67 -3.51
CA VAL A 114 -20.21 22.67 -4.51
C VAL A 114 -18.71 22.81 -4.79
N ILE A 115 -17.97 21.71 -4.61
CA ILE A 115 -16.51 21.63 -4.80
C ILE A 115 -16.21 20.73 -6.01
N ALA A 116 -15.71 21.31 -7.10
CA ALA A 116 -15.28 20.60 -8.30
C ALA A 116 -13.80 20.23 -8.24
N THR A 117 -13.49 18.93 -8.32
CA THR A 117 -12.17 18.38 -7.92
C THR A 117 -11.17 18.15 -9.07
N ARG A 118 -11.46 18.61 -10.29
CA ARG A 118 -10.60 18.48 -11.48
C ARG A 118 -10.91 19.58 -12.50
N PRO A 119 -9.98 19.94 -13.41
CA PRO A 119 -10.16 20.97 -14.43
C PRO A 119 -11.49 20.90 -15.22
N LYS A 120 -11.85 19.72 -15.74
CA LYS A 120 -13.11 19.55 -16.49
C LYS A 120 -14.35 19.83 -15.64
N LEU A 121 -14.33 19.43 -14.37
CA LEU A 121 -15.46 19.65 -13.46
C LEU A 121 -15.56 21.10 -13.04
N ILE A 122 -14.42 21.80 -12.94
CA ILE A 122 -14.36 23.24 -12.75
C ILE A 122 -15.02 23.94 -13.94
N GLY A 123 -14.74 23.51 -15.18
CA GLY A 123 -15.41 24.05 -16.36
C GLY A 123 -16.94 23.83 -16.35
N TYR A 124 -17.41 22.65 -15.93
CA TYR A 124 -18.86 22.41 -15.74
C TYR A 124 -19.45 23.32 -14.66
N LEU A 125 -18.77 23.46 -13.52
CA LEU A 125 -19.23 24.28 -12.40
C LEU A 125 -19.27 25.77 -12.77
N ALA A 126 -18.28 26.25 -13.53
CA ALA A 126 -18.26 27.62 -14.04
C ALA A 126 -19.41 27.88 -15.03
N LYS A 127 -19.72 26.92 -15.91
CA LYS A 127 -20.75 27.09 -16.95
C LYS A 127 -22.18 26.91 -16.43
N TYR A 128 -22.42 25.91 -15.57
CA TYR A 128 -23.77 25.52 -15.14
C TYR A 128 -24.05 25.81 -13.67
N GLY A 129 -23.04 26.29 -12.92
CA GLY A 129 -23.21 26.74 -11.55
C GLY A 129 -24.15 27.94 -11.42
N SER A 130 -24.63 28.20 -10.22
CA SER A 130 -25.48 29.37 -9.93
C SER A 130 -25.10 30.00 -8.59
N ASP A 131 -25.44 31.28 -8.40
CA ASP A 131 -25.13 32.03 -7.17
C ASP A 131 -25.95 31.58 -5.94
N ARG A 132 -26.72 30.48 -6.05
CA ARG A 132 -27.46 29.89 -4.91
C ARG A 132 -26.55 29.14 -3.93
N TYR A 133 -25.35 28.78 -4.35
CA TYR A 133 -24.36 28.05 -3.57
C TYR A 133 -22.96 28.56 -3.89
N LEU A 134 -22.03 28.34 -2.95
CA LEU A 134 -20.62 28.66 -3.20
C LEU A 134 -20.04 27.67 -4.23
N ARG A 135 -19.38 28.20 -5.25
CA ARG A 135 -18.71 27.46 -6.32
C ARG A 135 -17.21 27.44 -6.07
N LEU A 136 -16.70 26.28 -5.70
CA LEU A 136 -15.29 26.09 -5.39
C LEU A 136 -14.64 25.12 -6.38
N GLY A 137 -13.48 25.51 -6.88
CA GLY A 137 -12.59 24.63 -7.64
C GLY A 137 -11.50 24.07 -6.75
N GLN A 138 -11.09 22.83 -6.98
CA GLN A 138 -9.93 22.23 -6.33
C GLN A 138 -9.02 21.57 -7.38
N GLU A 139 -7.74 21.94 -7.37
CA GLU A 139 -6.72 21.43 -8.28
C GLU A 139 -5.80 20.42 -7.58
N HIS A 140 -5.53 19.31 -8.27
CA HIS A 140 -4.69 18.19 -7.80
C HIS A 140 -3.48 17.93 -8.71
N LEU A 141 -3.37 18.66 -9.82
CA LEU A 141 -2.18 18.80 -10.64
C LEU A 141 -1.52 20.15 -10.35
N THR A 142 -0.67 20.63 -11.25
CA THR A 142 -0.07 21.97 -11.15
C THR A 142 -0.41 22.76 -12.41
N HIS A 143 -0.42 24.09 -12.30
CA HIS A 143 -0.62 25.00 -13.43
C HIS A 143 0.34 24.62 -14.58
N GLU A 144 1.63 24.49 -14.30
CA GLU A 144 2.66 24.17 -15.31
C GLU A 144 2.51 22.80 -15.97
N ALA A 145 1.79 21.86 -15.34
CA ALA A 145 1.57 20.53 -15.91
C ALA A 145 0.45 20.53 -16.98
N HIS A 146 -0.33 21.61 -17.06
CA HIS A 146 -1.42 21.72 -18.02
C HIS A 146 -0.93 22.21 -19.39
N VAL A 147 -1.64 21.79 -20.43
CA VAL A 147 -1.38 22.24 -21.80
C VAL A 147 -2.01 23.62 -22.04
N PRO A 148 -1.47 24.45 -22.97
CA PRO A 148 -2.02 25.78 -23.27
C PRO A 148 -3.52 25.81 -23.54
N GLU A 149 -4.06 24.77 -24.19
CA GLU A 149 -5.48 24.64 -24.49
C GLU A 149 -6.32 24.47 -23.22
N LEU A 150 -5.79 23.78 -22.21
CA LEU A 150 -6.46 23.62 -20.94
C LEU A 150 -6.47 24.93 -20.15
N HIS A 151 -5.39 25.72 -20.19
CA HIS A 151 -5.36 27.07 -19.60
C HIS A 151 -6.44 27.97 -20.21
N ALA A 152 -6.59 27.96 -21.54
CA ALA A 152 -7.61 28.75 -22.22
C ALA A 152 -9.06 28.42 -21.77
N VAL A 153 -9.29 27.22 -21.23
CA VAL A 153 -10.57 26.80 -20.64
C VAL A 153 -10.61 27.07 -19.14
N MET A 154 -9.52 26.80 -18.41
CA MET A 154 -9.47 26.91 -16.96
C MET A 154 -9.48 28.34 -16.47
N ASP A 155 -8.74 29.25 -17.11
CA ASP A 155 -8.56 30.61 -16.61
C ASP A 155 -9.89 31.40 -16.54
N PRO A 156 -10.73 31.41 -17.60
CA PRO A 156 -12.05 32.01 -17.51
C PRO A 156 -12.99 31.26 -16.55
N ALA A 157 -12.83 29.93 -16.44
CA ALA A 157 -13.65 29.12 -15.54
C ALA A 157 -13.35 29.44 -14.06
N ILE A 158 -12.08 29.56 -13.69
CA ILE A 158 -11.63 29.98 -12.35
C ILE A 158 -12.18 31.36 -12.03
N ALA A 159 -12.13 32.29 -12.99
CA ALA A 159 -12.67 33.63 -12.84
C ALA A 159 -14.20 33.69 -12.65
N ALA A 160 -14.92 32.58 -12.80
CA ALA A 160 -16.36 32.48 -12.52
C ALA A 160 -16.69 31.79 -11.18
N LEU A 161 -15.67 31.43 -10.39
CA LEU A 161 -15.80 30.76 -9.10
C LEU A 161 -15.72 31.75 -7.93
N ASP A 162 -16.21 31.33 -6.78
CA ASP A 162 -16.05 32.08 -5.53
C ASP A 162 -14.65 31.84 -4.93
N ALA A 163 -14.11 30.62 -5.07
CA ALA A 163 -12.74 30.30 -4.71
C ALA A 163 -12.14 29.14 -5.51
N PHE A 164 -10.81 29.10 -5.55
CA PHE A 164 -10.03 28.07 -6.21
C PHE A 164 -8.86 27.63 -5.31
N ALA A 165 -8.91 26.38 -4.85
CA ALA A 165 -7.95 25.80 -3.93
C ALA A 165 -6.96 24.89 -4.66
N THR A 166 -5.66 25.20 -4.57
CA THR A 166 -4.59 24.27 -4.97
C THR A 166 -4.14 23.45 -3.77
N VAL A 167 -3.43 22.34 -4.01
CA VAL A 167 -2.90 21.48 -2.93
C VAL A 167 -1.49 21.88 -2.44
N SER A 168 -0.88 22.88 -3.08
CA SER A 168 0.45 23.43 -2.73
C SER A 168 0.46 24.95 -2.87
N GLU A 169 1.16 25.64 -1.98
CA GLU A 169 1.27 27.10 -1.98
C GLU A 169 2.06 27.63 -3.18
N ALA A 170 3.09 26.91 -3.64
CA ALA A 170 3.81 27.26 -4.85
C ALA A 170 2.85 27.34 -6.06
N ASP A 171 1.92 26.37 -6.20
CA ASP A 171 0.94 26.38 -7.28
C ASP A 171 -0.12 27.48 -7.12
N ALA A 172 -0.57 27.75 -5.89
CA ALA A 172 -1.45 28.90 -5.61
C ALA A 172 -0.78 30.24 -5.98
N GLY A 173 0.53 30.34 -5.82
CA GLY A 173 1.33 31.47 -6.29
C GLY A 173 1.23 31.65 -7.79
N HIS A 174 1.52 30.60 -8.56
CA HIS A 174 1.46 30.64 -10.03
C HIS A 174 0.07 31.02 -10.56
N TYR A 175 -1.00 30.48 -9.98
CA TYR A 175 -2.36 30.88 -10.38
C TYR A 175 -2.67 32.34 -10.04
N ARG A 176 -2.20 32.87 -8.90
CA ARG A 176 -2.38 34.30 -8.57
C ARG A 176 -1.61 35.21 -9.52
N ASP A 177 -0.40 34.82 -9.91
CA ASP A 177 0.42 35.58 -10.86
C ASP A 177 -0.17 35.52 -12.27
N ALA A 178 -0.74 34.39 -12.67
CA ALA A 178 -1.41 34.22 -13.96
C ALA A 178 -2.78 34.94 -14.03
N LEU A 179 -3.49 35.04 -12.91
CA LEU A 179 -4.85 35.60 -12.82
C LEU A 179 -4.94 36.75 -11.80
N PRO A 180 -4.19 37.85 -11.97
CA PRO A 180 -4.10 38.91 -10.95
C PRO A 180 -5.41 39.68 -10.73
N ASP A 181 -6.26 39.75 -11.76
CA ASP A 181 -7.51 40.53 -11.75
C ASP A 181 -8.75 39.67 -11.43
N THR A 182 -8.57 38.39 -11.10
CA THR A 182 -9.70 37.51 -10.78
C THR A 182 -10.33 37.90 -9.44
N HIS A 183 -11.66 37.82 -9.36
CA HIS A 183 -12.38 37.98 -8.10
C HIS A 183 -12.41 36.69 -7.28
N ALA A 184 -12.14 35.54 -7.91
CA ALA A 184 -12.10 34.26 -7.25
C ALA A 184 -10.96 34.22 -6.22
N LYS A 185 -11.24 33.77 -5.00
CA LYS A 185 -10.18 33.63 -4.00
C LYS A 185 -9.28 32.44 -4.33
N ILE A 186 -8.04 32.71 -4.75
CA ILE A 186 -7.02 31.67 -4.97
C ILE A 186 -6.21 31.44 -3.69
N LEU A 187 -6.15 30.20 -3.22
CA LEU A 187 -5.44 29.82 -1.99
C LEU A 187 -4.91 28.38 -2.06
N SER A 188 -3.98 28.04 -1.17
CA SER A 188 -3.59 26.66 -0.93
C SER A 188 -4.42 26.04 0.19
N ILE A 189 -4.97 24.84 -0.04
CA ILE A 189 -5.46 23.93 1.01
C ILE A 189 -4.90 22.52 0.72
N PRO A 190 -3.94 22.02 1.53
CA PRO A 190 -3.34 20.70 1.37
C PRO A 190 -4.35 19.55 1.40
N ASN A 191 -3.94 18.41 0.83
CA ASN A 191 -4.74 17.20 0.89
C ASN A 191 -4.85 16.63 2.32
N ALA A 192 -6.03 16.12 2.66
CA ALA A 192 -6.31 15.43 3.91
C ALA A 192 -5.70 14.01 3.90
N VAL A 193 -4.80 13.74 4.85
CA VAL A 193 -4.17 12.43 5.03
C VAL A 193 -4.39 11.97 6.47
N PRO A 194 -5.16 10.89 6.71
CA PRO A 194 -5.46 10.42 8.05
C PRO A 194 -4.23 9.78 8.70
N ALA A 195 -4.15 9.91 10.03
CA ALA A 195 -3.25 9.07 10.81
C ALA A 195 -3.62 7.59 10.64
N PRO A 196 -2.64 6.68 10.51
CA PRO A 196 -2.88 5.28 10.32
C PRO A 196 -3.48 4.66 11.57
N ALA A 197 -4.28 3.62 11.36
CA ALA A 197 -4.75 2.74 12.41
C ALA A 197 -3.69 1.74 12.88
N ALA A 198 -2.65 1.53 12.06
CA ALA A 198 -1.50 0.68 12.37
C ALA A 198 -0.53 1.35 13.34
N GLU A 199 0.12 0.52 14.15
CA GLU A 199 1.17 0.99 15.05
C GLU A 199 2.37 1.52 14.24
N PRO A 200 2.99 2.64 14.64
CA PRO A 200 4.13 3.24 13.95
C PRO A 200 5.32 2.27 13.77
N SER A 201 6.19 2.55 12.81
CA SER A 201 7.47 1.84 12.68
C SER A 201 8.31 1.98 13.94
N THR A 202 9.06 0.92 14.26
CA THR A 202 10.09 0.97 15.32
C THR A 202 11.44 1.47 14.81
N GLY A 203 11.65 1.50 13.49
CA GLY A 203 12.91 1.93 12.86
C GLY A 203 14.06 0.91 12.93
N ASP A 204 13.74 -0.33 13.33
CA ASP A 204 14.73 -1.39 13.58
C ASP A 204 14.94 -2.34 12.39
N SER A 205 14.06 -2.31 11.38
CA SER A 205 14.20 -3.18 10.21
C SER A 205 15.23 -2.61 9.22
N ASN A 206 15.90 -3.48 8.46
CA ASN A 206 16.76 -3.06 7.36
C ASN A 206 15.96 -2.97 6.05
N THR A 207 14.88 -2.20 6.07
CA THR A 207 13.95 -2.06 4.92
C THR A 207 13.69 -0.59 4.60
N ILE A 208 13.95 -0.21 3.36
CA ILE A 208 13.48 1.04 2.75
C ILE A 208 12.15 0.75 2.06
N VAL A 209 11.15 1.60 2.28
CA VAL A 209 9.82 1.47 1.66
C VAL A 209 9.59 2.63 0.70
N SER A 210 9.05 2.32 -0.47
CA SER A 210 8.57 3.33 -1.41
C SER A 210 7.22 2.91 -1.97
N ALA A 211 6.33 3.88 -2.22
CA ALA A 211 4.98 3.61 -2.70
C ALA A 211 4.53 4.63 -3.75
N GLY A 212 3.78 4.17 -4.76
CA GLY A 212 3.27 5.02 -5.82
C GLY A 212 2.97 4.29 -7.12
N ARG A 213 2.50 5.03 -8.13
CA ARG A 213 2.29 4.49 -9.48
C ARG A 213 3.63 4.23 -10.16
N LEU A 214 3.81 3.07 -10.80
CA LEU A 214 5.04 2.74 -11.54
C LEU A 214 5.04 3.41 -12.92
N VAL A 215 5.24 4.72 -12.93
CA VAL A 215 5.27 5.60 -14.11
C VAL A 215 6.56 6.43 -14.12
N ALA A 216 6.96 6.94 -15.28
CA ALA A 216 8.25 7.61 -15.48
C ALA A 216 8.53 8.75 -14.48
N VAL A 217 7.54 9.62 -14.23
CA VAL A 217 7.67 10.77 -13.31
C VAL A 217 8.00 10.38 -11.87
N LYS A 218 7.76 9.12 -11.44
CA LYS A 218 8.10 8.65 -10.09
C LYS A 218 9.56 8.20 -9.94
N ARG A 219 10.30 8.08 -11.06
CA ARG A 219 11.74 7.76 -11.11
C ARG A 219 12.21 6.65 -10.19
N TYR A 220 11.47 5.53 -10.18
CA TYR A 220 11.94 4.32 -9.50
C TYR A 220 13.26 3.80 -10.07
N ASP A 221 13.58 4.12 -11.34
CA ASP A 221 14.89 3.86 -11.94
C ASP A 221 16.04 4.56 -11.20
N ARG A 222 15.87 5.83 -10.82
CA ARG A 222 16.81 6.60 -9.99
C ARG A 222 16.96 5.95 -8.62
N LEU A 223 15.84 5.61 -7.97
CA LEU A 223 15.86 4.98 -6.65
C LEU A 223 16.55 3.61 -6.66
N ILE A 224 16.33 2.79 -7.69
CA ILE A 224 17.00 1.49 -7.86
C ILE A 224 18.51 1.69 -8.04
N ALA A 225 18.93 2.65 -8.87
CA ALA A 225 20.34 2.95 -9.08
C ALA A 225 21.03 3.46 -7.80
N ALA A 226 20.36 4.34 -7.04
CA ALA A 226 20.87 4.83 -5.76
C ALA A 226 20.96 3.70 -4.73
N PHE A 227 19.93 2.85 -4.64
CA PHE A 227 19.93 1.69 -3.74
C PHE A 227 21.01 0.66 -4.11
N ALA A 228 21.42 0.54 -5.38
CA ALA A 228 22.53 -0.34 -5.76
C ALA A 228 23.83 0.00 -5.01
N LYS A 229 24.10 1.30 -4.81
CA LYS A 229 25.24 1.77 -4.02
C LYS A 229 25.08 1.42 -2.54
N VAL A 230 23.88 1.60 -1.99
CA VAL A 230 23.57 1.20 -0.62
C VAL A 230 23.75 -0.30 -0.41
N ALA A 231 23.24 -1.14 -1.32
CA ALA A 231 23.36 -2.58 -1.23
C ALA A 231 24.82 -3.08 -1.31
N ALA A 232 25.70 -2.36 -2.02
CA ALA A 232 27.11 -2.66 -2.07
C ALA A 232 27.83 -2.40 -0.73
N GLU A 233 27.43 -1.37 0.00
CA GLU A 233 28.03 -1.01 1.30
C GLU A 233 27.31 -1.61 2.51
N ARG A 234 26.02 -1.93 2.37
CA ARG A 234 25.09 -2.36 3.42
C ARG A 234 24.23 -3.50 2.89
N PRO A 235 24.82 -4.70 2.67
CA PRO A 235 24.15 -5.82 2.02
C PRO A 235 22.96 -6.37 2.82
N GLU A 236 22.78 -5.99 4.09
CA GLU A 236 21.64 -6.36 4.93
C GLU A 236 20.36 -5.57 4.63
N TRP A 237 20.46 -4.45 3.90
CA TRP A 237 19.30 -3.62 3.56
C TRP A 237 18.55 -4.11 2.34
N ASN A 238 17.23 -3.88 2.36
CA ASN A 238 16.32 -4.24 1.29
C ASN A 238 15.45 -3.04 0.91
N LEU A 239 14.99 -3.00 -0.34
CA LEU A 239 14.08 -2.00 -0.88
C LEU A 239 12.77 -2.68 -1.29
N ARG A 240 11.65 -2.22 -0.73
CA ARG A 240 10.30 -2.67 -1.10
C ARG A 240 9.56 -1.55 -1.81
N ILE A 241 9.15 -1.81 -3.06
CA ILE A 241 8.41 -0.86 -3.89
C ILE A 241 6.98 -1.33 -4.06
N TYR A 242 6.02 -0.55 -3.55
CA TYR A 242 4.58 -0.82 -3.63
C TYR A 242 3.95 0.01 -4.73
N GLY A 243 3.31 -0.64 -5.69
CA GLY A 243 2.75 0.05 -6.84
C GLY A 243 2.34 -0.85 -8.00
N ARG A 244 1.58 -0.28 -8.92
CA ARG A 244 1.29 -0.84 -10.25
C ARG A 244 1.55 0.24 -11.30
N GLY A 245 1.87 -0.19 -12.51
CA GLY A 245 2.06 0.72 -13.64
C GLY A 245 2.90 0.10 -14.76
N PRO A 246 2.92 0.76 -15.93
CA PRO A 246 3.58 0.25 -17.13
C PRO A 246 5.10 0.08 -16.97
N ALA A 247 5.75 0.80 -16.05
CA ALA A 247 7.18 0.69 -15.85
C ALA A 247 7.62 -0.62 -15.17
N LYS A 248 6.71 -1.45 -14.65
CA LYS A 248 7.03 -2.67 -13.87
C LYS A 248 8.06 -3.57 -14.58
N ALA A 249 7.86 -3.85 -15.87
CA ALA A 249 8.75 -4.73 -16.63
C ALA A 249 10.16 -4.12 -16.81
N LYS A 250 10.22 -2.81 -17.13
CA LYS A 250 11.49 -2.07 -17.25
C LYS A 250 12.26 -2.05 -15.93
N LEU A 251 11.58 -1.77 -14.81
CA LEU A 251 12.17 -1.75 -13.48
C LEU A 251 12.68 -3.14 -13.06
N ARG A 252 11.92 -4.20 -13.36
CA ARG A 252 12.35 -5.57 -13.10
C ARG A 252 13.64 -5.91 -13.87
N LYS A 253 13.69 -5.57 -15.15
CA LYS A 253 14.91 -5.75 -15.96
C LYS A 253 16.12 -5.02 -15.36
N GLN A 254 15.94 -3.77 -14.94
CA GLN A 254 17.02 -3.02 -14.27
C GLN A 254 17.48 -3.68 -12.97
N ILE A 255 16.56 -4.19 -12.14
CA ILE A 255 16.89 -4.92 -10.90
C ILE A 255 17.71 -6.18 -11.21
N GLU A 256 17.33 -6.93 -12.26
CA GLU A 256 18.04 -8.14 -12.70
C GLU A 256 19.44 -7.81 -13.26
N GLU A 257 19.55 -6.78 -14.11
CA GLU A 257 20.83 -6.31 -14.68
C GLU A 257 21.82 -5.84 -13.60
N LEU A 258 21.32 -5.26 -12.51
CA LEU A 258 22.13 -4.86 -11.36
C LEU A 258 22.40 -6.00 -10.37
N GLY A 259 21.83 -7.19 -10.57
CA GLY A 259 21.98 -8.33 -9.65
C GLY A 259 21.27 -8.14 -8.30
N LEU A 260 20.27 -7.25 -8.22
CA LEU A 260 19.62 -6.84 -6.97
C LEU A 260 18.28 -7.54 -6.72
N TYR A 261 17.98 -8.62 -7.44
CA TYR A 261 16.70 -9.34 -7.36
C TYR A 261 16.40 -9.99 -5.98
N GLU A 262 17.43 -10.20 -5.15
CA GLU A 262 17.30 -10.62 -3.74
C GLU A 262 17.12 -9.44 -2.76
N ARG A 263 17.34 -8.20 -3.21
CA ARG A 263 17.37 -7.00 -2.36
C ARG A 263 16.30 -5.98 -2.69
N ILE A 264 15.75 -6.01 -3.91
CA ILE A 264 14.69 -5.13 -4.36
C ILE A 264 13.46 -5.96 -4.74
N THR A 265 12.33 -5.70 -4.07
CA THR A 265 11.07 -6.39 -4.34
C THR A 265 10.00 -5.44 -4.85
N LEU A 266 9.42 -5.78 -6.02
CA LEU A 266 8.25 -5.09 -6.57
C LEU A 266 6.96 -5.72 -6.00
N MET A 267 6.44 -5.14 -4.93
CA MET A 267 5.39 -5.70 -4.07
C MET A 267 3.97 -5.68 -4.68
N GLY A 268 3.79 -4.97 -5.79
CA GLY A 268 2.46 -4.69 -6.34
C GLY A 268 1.70 -3.63 -5.53
N ALA A 269 0.45 -3.35 -5.91
CA ALA A 269 -0.40 -2.43 -5.15
C ALA A 269 -0.93 -3.08 -3.86
N ARG A 270 -1.02 -2.28 -2.79
CA ARG A 270 -1.56 -2.66 -1.48
C ARG A 270 -2.52 -1.58 -0.98
N SER A 271 -3.64 -2.01 -0.40
CA SER A 271 -4.61 -1.15 0.28
C SER A 271 -5.28 -1.98 1.39
N PRO A 272 -5.30 -1.51 2.65
CA PRO A 272 -4.57 -0.34 3.15
C PRO A 272 -3.04 -0.56 3.11
N ILE A 273 -2.27 0.51 2.89
CA ILE A 273 -0.79 0.46 2.83
C ILE A 273 -0.13 0.73 4.19
N GLU A 274 -0.90 1.17 5.18
CA GLU A 274 -0.39 1.61 6.49
C GLU A 274 0.47 0.55 7.20
N THR A 275 0.11 -0.72 7.13
CA THR A 275 0.89 -1.83 7.71
C THR A 275 2.22 -2.06 7.00
N GLU A 276 2.34 -1.63 5.74
CA GLU A 276 3.54 -1.75 4.94
C GLU A 276 4.50 -0.58 5.17
N TRP A 277 3.99 0.62 5.47
CA TRP A 277 4.83 1.71 5.93
C TRP A 277 5.50 1.36 7.26
N SER A 278 4.75 0.82 8.23
CA SER A 278 5.29 0.44 9.55
C SER A 278 6.38 -0.66 9.50
N LYS A 279 6.56 -1.32 8.35
CA LYS A 279 7.63 -2.30 8.11
C LYS A 279 8.98 -1.66 7.76
N GLY A 280 8.97 -0.43 7.26
CA GLY A 280 10.19 0.27 6.86
C GLY A 280 10.93 0.91 8.03
N SER A 281 12.17 1.34 7.78
CA SER A 281 12.92 2.25 8.66
C SER A 281 13.25 3.57 7.98
N VAL A 282 13.06 3.64 6.65
CA VAL A 282 13.19 4.84 5.82
C VAL A 282 12.12 4.78 4.72
N ALA A 283 11.50 5.90 4.41
CA ALA A 283 10.67 6.05 3.23
C ALA A 283 11.41 6.81 2.12
N ALA A 284 11.26 6.38 0.87
CA ALA A 284 11.90 7.03 -0.29
C ALA A 284 10.88 7.48 -1.34
N VAL A 285 10.96 8.73 -1.78
CA VAL A 285 10.14 9.34 -2.84
C VAL A 285 11.05 10.06 -3.86
N ALA A 286 11.33 9.40 -4.98
CA ALA A 286 12.35 9.87 -5.93
C ALA A 286 11.80 10.69 -7.13
N SER A 287 10.54 11.12 -7.07
CA SER A 287 9.80 11.70 -8.20
C SER A 287 10.46 12.92 -8.83
N ASP A 288 10.31 13.13 -10.14
CA ASP A 288 10.71 14.39 -10.80
C ASP A 288 9.70 15.51 -10.56
N ALA A 289 8.44 15.15 -10.35
CA ALA A 289 7.38 16.09 -10.04
C ALA A 289 6.36 15.46 -9.09
N GLU A 290 5.85 16.30 -8.20
CA GLU A 290 4.72 16.04 -7.32
C GLU A 290 3.77 17.24 -7.42
N SER A 291 2.50 17.04 -7.05
CA SER A 291 1.57 18.15 -6.81
C SER A 291 1.35 18.36 -5.31
N PHE A 292 1.55 17.30 -4.51
CA PHE A 292 1.50 17.36 -3.05
C PHE A 292 2.41 16.30 -2.41
N GLY A 293 2.19 15.02 -2.72
CA GLY A 293 2.96 13.92 -2.11
C GLY A 293 2.27 13.28 -0.91
N MET A 294 1.06 12.74 -1.11
CA MET A 294 0.33 12.03 -0.03
C MET A 294 1.13 10.90 0.61
N THR A 295 1.92 10.16 -0.18
CA THR A 295 2.76 9.07 0.31
C THR A 295 3.87 9.55 1.25
N ILE A 296 4.31 10.80 1.13
CA ILE A 296 5.24 11.42 2.08
C ILE A 296 4.54 11.53 3.44
N VAL A 297 3.36 12.14 3.48
CA VAL A 297 2.60 12.33 4.72
C VAL A 297 2.16 10.99 5.35
N GLU A 298 1.75 10.01 4.54
CA GLU A 298 1.43 8.66 5.00
C GLU A 298 2.63 7.99 5.68
N ALA A 299 3.82 8.08 5.08
CA ALA A 299 5.06 7.56 5.65
C ALA A 299 5.47 8.29 6.93
N MET A 300 5.35 9.62 6.95
CA MET A 300 5.63 10.44 8.13
C MET A 300 4.72 10.05 9.31
N HIS A 301 3.41 9.87 9.05
CA HIS A 301 2.46 9.41 10.05
C HIS A 301 2.81 8.02 10.62
N ALA A 302 3.37 7.14 9.79
CA ALA A 302 3.89 5.84 10.22
C ALA A 302 5.22 5.93 10.99
N GLY A 303 5.76 7.13 11.23
CA GLY A 303 6.99 7.36 11.99
C GLY A 303 8.26 7.12 11.19
N LEU A 304 8.19 7.12 9.85
CA LEU A 304 9.36 6.98 9.00
C LEU A 304 10.02 8.33 8.70
N PRO A 305 11.35 8.45 8.78
CA PRO A 305 12.04 9.53 8.09
C PRO A 305 11.85 9.38 6.58
N VAL A 306 11.50 10.47 5.91
CA VAL A 306 11.31 10.49 4.45
C VAL A 306 12.51 11.13 3.78
N ILE A 307 13.09 10.44 2.80
CA ILE A 307 13.98 11.03 1.80
C ILE A 307 13.14 11.30 0.56
N ALA A 308 13.07 12.56 0.13
CA ALA A 308 12.36 12.96 -1.07
C ALA A 308 13.22 13.83 -1.97
N THR A 309 13.01 13.78 -3.28
CA THR A 309 13.50 14.81 -4.18
C THR A 309 12.91 16.18 -3.83
N ASP A 310 13.71 17.23 -3.98
CA ASP A 310 13.37 18.61 -3.64
C ASP A 310 12.50 19.28 -4.71
N CYS A 311 11.33 18.68 -4.97
CA CYS A 311 10.34 19.21 -5.90
C CYS A 311 9.72 20.49 -5.33
N PRO A 312 9.51 21.53 -6.17
CA PRO A 312 8.99 22.82 -5.72
C PRO A 312 7.56 22.72 -5.15
N TYR A 313 6.75 21.77 -5.63
CA TYR A 313 5.39 21.55 -5.17
C TYR A 313 5.31 20.28 -4.32
N GLY A 314 4.85 20.38 -3.08
CA GLY A 314 4.63 19.21 -2.22
C GLY A 314 5.80 18.90 -1.30
N PRO A 315 6.84 18.11 -1.70
CA PRO A 315 7.94 17.71 -0.83
C PRO A 315 8.58 18.86 -0.06
N ARG A 316 8.97 19.96 -0.73
CA ARG A 316 9.56 21.15 -0.08
C ARG A 316 8.63 21.84 0.92
N GLU A 317 7.31 21.76 0.70
CA GLU A 317 6.31 22.37 1.59
C GLU A 317 5.93 21.45 2.77
N ILE A 318 6.11 20.14 2.59
CA ILE A 318 5.81 19.13 3.60
C ILE A 318 6.99 18.93 4.55
N LEU A 319 8.21 18.86 4.01
CA LEU A 319 9.43 18.52 4.73
C LEU A 319 10.29 19.76 5.00
N THR A 320 10.84 19.82 6.21
CA THR A 320 11.94 20.69 6.61
C THR A 320 13.22 19.87 6.63
N ASP A 321 14.11 20.14 5.67
CA ASP A 321 15.35 19.36 5.48
C ASP A 321 16.17 19.23 6.78
N GLY A 322 16.64 18.02 7.05
CA GLY A 322 17.41 17.65 8.24
C GLY A 322 16.64 17.61 9.57
N THR A 323 15.35 18.00 9.56
CA THR A 323 14.51 18.08 10.77
C THR A 323 13.47 16.96 10.82
N ASP A 324 12.64 16.85 9.79
CA ASP A 324 11.55 15.86 9.69
C ASP A 324 11.60 15.04 8.38
N GLY A 325 12.65 15.24 7.59
CA GLY A 325 12.98 14.49 6.39
C GLY A 325 14.31 14.94 5.81
N VAL A 326 14.63 14.43 4.62
CA VAL A 326 15.79 14.84 3.83
C VAL A 326 15.32 15.19 2.43
N LEU A 327 15.69 16.39 1.97
CA LEU A 327 15.43 16.84 0.61
C LEU A 327 16.70 16.66 -0.24
N VAL A 328 16.57 15.87 -1.31
CA VAL A 328 17.64 15.60 -2.27
C VAL A 328 17.47 16.55 -3.46
N PRO A 329 18.49 17.33 -3.84
CA PRO A 329 18.42 18.20 -5.02
C PRO A 329 17.98 17.45 -6.28
N LEU A 330 17.24 18.13 -7.15
CA LEU A 330 16.68 17.56 -8.39
C LEU A 330 17.68 17.61 -9.58
N ASP A 331 18.90 18.11 -9.39
CA ASP A 331 19.87 18.32 -10.46
C ASP A 331 20.35 17.00 -11.11
N ASP A 332 20.12 16.87 -12.42
CA ASP A 332 20.27 15.59 -13.12
C ASP A 332 21.71 15.06 -13.21
N SER A 333 22.75 15.88 -12.99
CA SER A 333 24.14 15.39 -13.07
C SER A 333 24.51 14.44 -11.94
N ASP A 334 23.98 14.67 -10.73
CA ASP A 334 24.38 13.95 -9.51
C ASP A 334 23.20 13.43 -8.66
N ALA A 335 21.96 13.51 -9.16
CA ALA A 335 20.77 13.12 -8.40
C ALA A 335 20.80 11.67 -7.89
N VAL A 336 21.38 10.71 -8.61
CA VAL A 336 21.51 9.32 -8.12
C VAL A 336 22.46 9.25 -6.92
N ASP A 337 23.55 10.02 -6.97
CA ASP A 337 24.63 10.00 -5.99
C ASP A 337 24.19 10.71 -4.71
N ALA A 338 23.57 11.89 -4.86
CA ALA A 338 22.97 12.60 -3.74
C ALA A 338 21.88 11.77 -3.04
N TYR A 339 21.06 11.03 -3.80
CA TYR A 339 20.05 10.16 -3.22
C TYR A 339 20.69 8.95 -2.50
N ALA A 340 21.74 8.37 -3.07
CA ALA A 340 22.49 7.28 -2.44
C ALA A 340 23.15 7.73 -1.14
N ASP A 341 23.76 8.92 -1.11
CA ASP A 341 24.38 9.50 0.07
C ASP A 341 23.36 9.74 1.19
N ALA A 342 22.19 10.28 0.85
CA ALA A 342 21.10 10.47 1.78
C ALA A 342 20.61 9.12 2.36
N LEU A 343 20.48 8.09 1.51
CA LEU A 343 20.13 6.74 1.95
C LEU A 343 21.22 6.15 2.85
N LEU A 344 22.49 6.18 2.45
CA LEU A 344 23.63 5.67 3.22
C LEU A 344 23.74 6.32 4.60
N LYS A 345 23.52 7.63 4.67
CA LYS A 345 23.48 8.37 5.93
C LYS A 345 22.41 7.82 6.86
N LEU A 346 21.17 7.70 6.38
CA LEU A 346 20.07 7.21 7.21
C LEU A 346 20.20 5.71 7.52
N THR A 347 20.65 4.87 6.58
CA THR A 347 20.83 3.44 6.86
C THR A 347 21.96 3.18 7.86
N GLY A 348 22.99 4.04 7.87
CA GLY A 348 24.11 4.00 8.82
C GLY A 348 23.84 4.58 10.21
N ASP A 349 22.78 5.37 10.42
CA ASP A 349 22.52 6.08 11.68
C ASP A 349 21.10 5.83 12.21
N ALA A 350 20.96 4.83 13.09
CA ALA A 350 19.68 4.48 13.70
C ALA A 350 19.11 5.55 14.64
N GLU A 351 19.97 6.34 15.30
CA GLU A 351 19.51 7.42 16.18
C GLU A 351 18.92 8.56 15.34
N GLN A 352 19.61 8.95 14.27
CA GLN A 352 19.10 9.94 13.33
C GLN A 352 17.78 9.49 12.71
N ARG A 353 17.65 8.22 12.29
CA ARG A 353 16.37 7.71 11.77
C ARG A 353 15.22 7.87 12.78
N ARG A 354 15.43 7.47 14.03
CA ARG A 354 14.41 7.59 15.09
C ARG A 354 14.05 9.05 15.37
N ARG A 355 15.04 9.94 15.43
CA ARG A 355 14.83 11.38 15.66
C ARG A 355 14.01 12.01 14.54
N LEU A 356 14.42 11.79 13.29
CA LEU A 356 13.73 12.32 12.10
C LEU A 356 12.33 11.71 11.97
N GLY A 357 12.16 10.40 12.18
CA GLY A 357 10.86 9.74 12.13
C GLY A 357 9.88 10.23 13.20
N ALA A 358 10.34 10.54 14.41
CA ALA A 358 9.52 11.14 15.44
C ALA A 358 9.08 12.57 15.07
N ALA A 359 10.00 13.38 14.53
CA ALA A 359 9.69 14.73 14.06
C ALA A 359 8.72 14.71 12.86
N ALA A 360 8.95 13.80 11.90
CA ALA A 360 8.06 13.52 10.77
C ALA A 360 6.63 13.27 11.23
N ARG A 361 6.45 12.41 12.24
CA ARG A 361 5.14 12.08 12.77
C ARG A 361 4.43 13.28 13.38
N GLU A 362 5.16 14.13 14.11
CA GLU A 362 4.61 15.38 14.64
C GLU A 362 4.18 16.33 13.50
N THR A 363 5.06 16.52 12.52
CA THR A 363 4.80 17.36 11.34
C THR A 363 3.58 16.87 10.55
N ALA A 364 3.37 15.55 10.46
CA ALA A 364 2.25 14.96 9.73
C ALA A 364 0.88 15.34 10.30
N HIS A 365 0.77 15.61 11.61
CA HIS A 365 -0.49 16.03 12.24
C HIS A 365 -1.10 17.30 11.63
N ARG A 366 -0.32 18.11 10.90
CA ARG A 366 -0.80 19.29 10.16
C ARG A 366 -1.76 18.94 9.02
N TYR A 367 -1.67 17.73 8.49
CA TYR A 367 -2.44 17.26 7.33
C TYR A 367 -3.62 16.35 7.69
N GLU A 368 -3.89 16.19 9.00
CA GLU A 368 -5.01 15.38 9.46
C GLU A 368 -6.35 15.92 8.92
N PRO A 369 -7.28 15.03 8.53
CA PRO A 369 -8.54 15.44 7.89
C PRO A 369 -9.34 16.48 8.66
N ALA A 370 -9.36 16.40 10.00
CA ALA A 370 -10.07 17.37 10.83
C ALA A 370 -9.52 18.80 10.71
N ARG A 371 -8.19 18.96 10.58
CA ARG A 371 -7.55 20.27 10.39
C ARG A 371 -7.79 20.82 8.99
N ILE A 372 -7.75 19.95 7.98
CA ILE A 372 -8.03 20.35 6.60
C ILE A 372 -9.51 20.73 6.45
N ALA A 373 -10.43 19.98 7.04
CA ALA A 373 -11.85 20.32 7.08
C ALA A 373 -12.09 21.69 7.72
N GLN A 374 -11.41 22.00 8.84
CA GLN A 374 -11.50 23.31 9.48
C GLN A 374 -11.09 24.46 8.53
N ARG A 375 -10.02 24.29 7.75
CA ARG A 375 -9.60 25.32 6.76
C ARG A 375 -10.66 25.56 5.68
N TYR A 376 -11.34 24.51 5.24
CA TYR A 376 -12.46 24.64 4.31
C TYR A 376 -13.66 25.32 4.95
N GLU A 377 -13.99 25.01 6.20
CA GLU A 377 -15.06 25.66 6.96
C GLU A 377 -14.80 27.16 7.13
N GLU A 378 -13.58 27.54 7.49
CA GLU A 378 -13.14 28.95 7.58
C GLU A 378 -13.29 29.66 6.24
N LEU A 379 -12.93 29.00 5.12
CA LEU A 379 -13.15 29.53 3.78
C LEU A 379 -14.65 29.73 3.46
N PHE A 380 -15.51 28.76 3.80
CA PHE A 380 -16.94 28.87 3.54
C PHE A 380 -17.57 30.02 4.35
N GLU A 381 -17.14 30.22 5.59
CA GLU A 381 -17.61 31.31 6.44
C GLU A 381 -17.18 32.68 5.93
N GLU A 382 -15.95 32.80 5.42
CA GLU A 382 -15.44 34.02 4.82
C GLU A 382 -16.21 34.42 3.55
N LEU A 383 -16.53 33.45 2.70
CA LEU A 383 -17.21 33.69 1.41
C LEU A 383 -18.73 33.92 1.55
N ARG A 384 -19.31 33.75 2.74
CA ARG A 384 -20.76 33.90 2.94
C ARG A 384 -21.22 35.37 2.76
N PRO A 385 -22.29 35.62 1.98
CA PRO A 385 -22.85 36.96 1.82
C PRO A 385 -23.29 37.55 3.17
N GLY A 386 -22.87 38.80 3.46
CA GLY A 386 -23.19 39.49 4.72
C GLY A 386 -22.18 39.24 5.86
N SER A 387 -21.11 38.48 5.62
CA SER A 387 -19.95 38.39 6.51
C SER A 387 -19.21 39.74 6.54
N THR A 388 -19.67 40.67 7.38
CA THR A 388 -18.84 41.81 7.77
C THR A 388 -17.78 41.25 8.70
N ALA A 389 -16.59 41.00 8.15
CA ALA A 389 -15.40 40.75 8.95
C ALA A 389 -15.08 42.02 9.76
N GLU A 390 -15.76 42.21 10.90
CA GLU A 390 -15.23 43.04 11.97
C GLU A 390 -13.90 42.43 12.40
N LYS A 391 -12.81 43.14 12.09
CA LYS A 391 -11.49 42.96 12.68
C LYS A 391 -11.61 42.95 14.21
N LYS A 392 -11.86 41.79 14.83
CA LYS A 392 -11.58 41.59 16.24
C LYS A 392 -10.13 41.18 16.41
N LYS A 393 -9.32 42.20 16.73
CA LYS A 393 -8.18 42.05 17.65
C LYS A 393 -8.64 41.21 18.85
N GLY A 394 -8.30 39.93 18.80
CA GLY A 394 -8.51 38.94 19.85
C GLY A 394 -7.35 37.95 19.87
N LEU A 395 -6.15 38.41 19.52
CA LEU A 395 -4.90 37.69 19.76
C LEU A 395 -4.66 37.70 21.29
N LEU A 396 -4.40 36.51 21.87
CA LEU A 396 -4.03 36.22 23.28
C LEU A 396 -5.10 35.72 24.27
N ARG A 397 -6.01 34.83 23.87
CA ARG A 397 -6.67 33.95 24.87
C ARG A 397 -7.02 32.56 24.35
N GLY A 398 -5.99 31.74 24.13
CA GLY A 398 -6.15 30.31 23.84
C GLY A 398 -4.89 29.46 24.06
N LEU A 399 -3.83 30.02 24.66
CA LEU A 399 -2.55 29.32 24.84
C LEU A 399 -2.39 28.61 26.19
N PHE A 400 -3.38 28.67 27.09
CA PHE A 400 -3.41 27.82 28.29
C PHE A 400 -4.85 27.50 28.71
N GLY A 401 -5.18 26.20 28.75
CA GLY A 401 -6.48 25.63 29.13
C GLY A 401 -6.89 24.61 28.07
N GLY A 402 -6.64 23.31 28.25
CA GLY A 402 -7.11 22.50 29.36
C GLY A 402 -8.24 21.63 28.81
N GLY A 403 -8.02 20.32 28.78
CA GLY A 403 -8.75 19.36 27.95
C GLY A 403 -10.27 19.46 27.96
N ARG A 404 -10.86 19.12 26.80
CA ARG A 404 -12.20 18.53 26.74
C ARG A 404 -12.16 17.33 25.81
N ALA A 405 -12.49 16.19 26.40
CA ALA A 405 -12.52 14.88 25.76
C ALA A 405 -13.38 14.90 24.50
N LYS A 406 -12.86 14.30 23.43
CA LYS A 406 -13.68 13.79 22.33
C LYS A 406 -14.75 12.89 22.94
N GLY A 407 -16.01 13.30 22.89
CA GLY A 407 -17.10 12.34 23.02
C GLY A 407 -16.94 11.37 21.86
N ALA A 408 -16.58 10.13 22.15
CA ALA A 408 -16.68 9.06 21.17
C ALA A 408 -18.12 9.06 20.61
N PRO A 409 -18.31 8.80 19.30
CA PRO A 409 -19.66 8.62 18.76
C PRO A 409 -20.42 7.65 19.65
N ALA A 410 -21.70 7.95 19.91
CA ALA A 410 -22.55 7.09 20.73
C ALA A 410 -22.44 5.66 20.18
N PRO A 411 -22.12 4.67 21.02
CA PRO A 411 -21.86 3.34 20.53
C PRO A 411 -23.08 2.75 19.83
N ALA A 412 -22.86 2.21 18.63
CA ALA A 412 -23.87 1.42 17.95
C ALA A 412 -24.24 0.20 18.82
N PRO A 413 -25.51 -0.24 18.82
CA PRO A 413 -25.92 -1.44 19.54
C PRO A 413 -25.09 -2.65 19.06
N GLN A 414 -24.76 -3.56 19.98
CA GLN A 414 -24.11 -4.82 19.65
C GLN A 414 -24.97 -5.56 18.62
N THR A 415 -24.41 -5.84 17.45
CA THR A 415 -25.11 -6.53 16.37
C THR A 415 -24.33 -7.78 16.01
N GLU A 416 -25.05 -8.86 15.74
CA GLU A 416 -24.45 -10.11 15.31
C GLU A 416 -23.94 -9.96 13.87
N ILE A 417 -22.65 -9.66 13.72
CA ILE A 417 -22.00 -9.55 12.41
C ILE A 417 -21.58 -10.95 11.96
N ALA A 418 -21.94 -11.36 10.74
CA ALA A 418 -21.61 -12.69 10.20
C ALA A 418 -20.09 -12.96 10.18
N HIS A 419 -19.29 -11.94 9.88
CA HIS A 419 -17.83 -12.00 9.83
C HIS A 419 -17.21 -10.84 10.61
N PRO A 420 -16.91 -11.03 11.90
CA PRO A 420 -16.22 -10.00 12.68
C PRO A 420 -14.86 -9.66 12.06
N VAL A 421 -14.57 -8.37 11.92
CA VAL A 421 -13.34 -7.82 11.36
C VAL A 421 -12.28 -7.75 12.45
N ALA A 422 -11.22 -8.55 12.27
CA ALA A 422 -10.12 -8.68 13.21
C ALA A 422 -8.96 -7.73 12.91
N ARG A 423 -8.36 -7.20 13.96
CA ARG A 423 -6.98 -6.68 13.92
C ARG A 423 -6.05 -7.74 14.48
N CYS A 424 -4.99 -8.04 13.75
CA CYS A 424 -4.05 -9.10 14.06
C CYS A 424 -2.63 -8.51 14.05
N ALA A 425 -1.85 -8.76 15.09
CA ALA A 425 -0.48 -8.30 15.19
C ALA A 425 0.44 -9.44 15.63
N VAL A 426 1.66 -9.45 15.12
CA VAL A 426 2.76 -10.25 15.67
C VAL A 426 3.56 -9.37 16.62
N GLU A 427 3.67 -9.80 17.87
CA GLU A 427 4.47 -9.16 18.90
C GLU A 427 5.96 -9.50 18.74
N ALA A 428 6.84 -8.77 19.43
CA ALA A 428 8.30 -8.95 19.34
C ALA A 428 8.80 -10.35 19.79
N ASP A 429 8.03 -11.05 20.63
CA ASP A 429 8.31 -12.43 21.08
C ASP A 429 7.70 -13.49 20.14
N GLY A 430 7.09 -13.06 19.03
CA GLY A 430 6.40 -13.92 18.08
C GLY A 430 4.95 -14.23 18.44
N THR A 431 4.44 -13.77 19.60
CA THR A 431 3.03 -13.92 20.03
C THR A 431 2.09 -13.32 18.99
N LEU A 432 1.00 -14.04 18.71
CA LEU A 432 -0.05 -13.54 17.81
C LEU A 432 -1.18 -12.96 18.64
N THR A 433 -1.39 -11.66 18.54
CA THR A 433 -2.48 -10.96 19.20
C THR A 433 -3.60 -10.71 18.20
N VAL A 434 -4.81 -11.16 18.51
CA VAL A 434 -6.00 -10.91 17.68
C VAL A 434 -7.02 -10.13 18.49
N ARG A 435 -7.39 -8.95 17.99
CA ARG A 435 -8.31 -8.00 18.61
C ARG A 435 -9.57 -7.81 17.77
N LEU A 436 -10.71 -7.76 18.46
CA LEU A 436 -12.03 -7.53 17.90
C LEU A 436 -12.72 -6.42 18.67
N ARG A 437 -13.45 -5.55 17.97
CA ARG A 437 -14.29 -4.53 18.61
C ARG A 437 -15.44 -5.21 19.33
N ALA A 438 -15.76 -4.74 20.54
CA ALA A 438 -16.78 -5.35 21.40
C ALA A 438 -18.18 -5.39 20.73
N GLU A 439 -18.49 -4.41 19.89
CA GLU A 439 -19.77 -4.27 19.18
C GLU A 439 -20.02 -5.36 18.13
N GLN A 440 -18.97 -6.05 17.68
CA GLN A 440 -19.05 -7.15 16.72
C GLN A 440 -19.33 -8.51 17.41
N LEU A 441 -19.33 -8.51 18.74
CA LEU A 441 -19.37 -9.69 19.59
C LEU A 441 -20.63 -9.69 20.46
N THR A 442 -21.06 -10.89 20.83
CA THR A 442 -22.08 -11.14 21.86
C THR A 442 -21.41 -11.73 23.10
N ASP A 443 -22.11 -11.73 24.23
CA ASP A 443 -21.61 -12.33 25.49
C ASP A 443 -21.31 -13.83 25.36
N ALA A 444 -21.91 -14.50 24.38
CA ALA A 444 -21.65 -15.91 24.09
C ALA A 444 -20.27 -16.13 23.42
N ASP A 445 -19.68 -15.12 22.80
CA ASP A 445 -18.38 -15.21 22.12
C ASP A 445 -17.22 -15.18 23.13
N THR A 446 -16.71 -16.35 23.46
CA THR A 446 -15.78 -16.54 24.58
C THR A 446 -14.36 -16.87 24.15
N HIS A 447 -14.16 -17.37 22.91
CA HIS A 447 -12.87 -17.85 22.43
C HIS A 447 -12.61 -17.44 20.98
N LEU A 448 -11.34 -17.30 20.64
CA LEU A 448 -10.86 -17.39 19.27
C LEU A 448 -10.29 -18.77 19.01
N LEU A 449 -10.50 -19.24 17.78
CA LEU A 449 -10.16 -20.57 17.32
C LEU A 449 -9.37 -20.47 16.02
N LEU A 450 -8.20 -21.09 15.99
CA LEU A 450 -7.48 -21.39 14.75
C LEU A 450 -7.80 -22.84 14.36
N ARG A 451 -8.23 -23.09 13.12
CA ARG A 451 -8.51 -24.45 12.62
C ARG A 451 -7.63 -24.79 11.42
N HIS A 452 -7.00 -25.96 11.46
CA HIS A 452 -6.10 -26.39 10.39
C HIS A 452 -6.87 -26.85 9.14
N ARG A 453 -6.56 -26.29 7.97
CA ARG A 453 -7.24 -26.63 6.69
C ARG A 453 -6.97 -28.07 6.25
N GLY A 454 -5.73 -28.52 6.37
CA GLY A 454 -5.31 -29.84 5.88
C GLY A 454 -5.99 -31.02 6.60
N THR A 455 -6.44 -30.82 7.83
CA THR A 455 -7.09 -31.88 8.64
C THR A 455 -8.61 -31.86 8.54
N LYS A 456 -9.17 -31.11 7.57
CA LYS A 456 -10.59 -30.74 7.54
C LYS A 456 -11.06 -30.09 8.86
N GLY A 457 -10.15 -29.37 9.52
CA GLY A 457 -10.38 -28.65 10.77
C GLY A 457 -10.55 -29.53 12.00
N LYS A 458 -10.03 -30.76 12.00
CA LYS A 458 -9.99 -31.63 13.19
C LYS A 458 -8.99 -31.13 14.22
N GLU A 459 -7.87 -30.57 13.76
CA GLU A 459 -6.91 -29.87 14.62
C GLU A 459 -7.33 -28.42 14.82
N SER A 460 -7.31 -27.98 16.07
CA SER A 460 -7.66 -26.61 16.41
C SER A 460 -6.97 -26.12 17.68
N VAL A 461 -6.61 -24.85 17.72
CA VAL A 461 -6.07 -24.19 18.92
C VAL A 461 -7.01 -23.08 19.34
N ARG A 462 -7.25 -22.98 20.66
CA ARG A 462 -8.19 -22.04 21.27
C ARG A 462 -7.45 -21.06 22.17
N ALA A 463 -7.81 -19.80 22.08
CA ALA A 463 -7.41 -18.77 23.01
C ALA A 463 -8.65 -18.07 23.57
N LYS A 464 -8.68 -17.85 24.88
CA LYS A 464 -9.79 -17.16 25.54
C LYS A 464 -9.81 -15.69 25.12
N LEU A 465 -10.98 -15.17 24.77
CA LEU A 465 -11.18 -13.74 24.57
C LEU A 465 -11.28 -13.04 25.93
N THR A 466 -10.36 -12.10 26.15
CA THR A 466 -10.28 -11.22 27.32
C THR A 466 -10.49 -9.77 26.90
N GLY A 467 -10.47 -8.80 27.82
CA GLY A 467 -10.62 -7.37 27.49
C GLY A 467 -12.04 -6.82 27.73
N ARG A 468 -12.26 -5.57 27.31
CA ARG A 468 -13.50 -4.82 27.60
C ARG A 468 -14.59 -5.18 26.59
N ARG A 469 -15.75 -5.58 27.10
CA ARG A 469 -16.95 -5.95 26.31
C ARG A 469 -17.99 -4.84 26.20
N GLU A 470 -17.75 -3.72 26.88
CA GLU A 470 -18.54 -2.51 26.72
C GLU A 470 -18.27 -1.87 25.34
N PRO A 471 -19.23 -1.14 24.77
CA PRO A 471 -19.02 -0.47 23.51
C PRO A 471 -17.86 0.54 23.54
N GLY A 472 -17.12 0.64 22.45
CA GLY A 472 -15.82 1.29 22.33
C GLY A 472 -14.65 0.40 22.77
N GLY A 473 -14.94 -0.68 23.50
CA GLY A 473 -13.97 -1.64 24.00
C GLY A 473 -13.37 -2.57 22.95
N TRP A 474 -12.30 -3.25 23.34
CA TRP A 474 -11.65 -4.29 22.57
C TRP A 474 -11.65 -5.59 23.35
N ALA A 475 -12.04 -6.66 22.68
CA ALA A 475 -11.76 -8.02 23.10
C ALA A 475 -10.48 -8.52 22.43
N GLU A 476 -9.64 -9.24 23.15
CA GLU A 476 -8.33 -9.72 22.71
C GLU A 476 -8.15 -11.20 23.04
N ALA A 477 -7.60 -11.97 22.10
CA ALA A 477 -7.03 -13.27 22.38
C ALA A 477 -5.56 -13.30 21.94
N ARG A 478 -4.74 -14.00 22.73
CA ARG A 478 -3.32 -14.18 22.48
C ARG A 478 -3.04 -15.64 22.20
N PHE A 479 -2.35 -15.90 21.10
CA PHE A 479 -1.80 -17.22 20.79
C PHE A 479 -0.29 -17.12 21.00
N GLU A 480 0.18 -17.68 22.12
CA GLU A 480 1.61 -17.82 22.39
C GLU A 480 2.33 -18.49 21.22
N HIS A 481 3.64 -18.25 21.09
CA HIS A 481 4.45 -18.83 20.02
C HIS A 481 4.72 -20.33 20.24
N ALA A 482 3.64 -21.11 20.32
CA ALA A 482 3.67 -22.56 20.42
C ALA A 482 3.85 -23.21 19.04
N ALA A 483 4.41 -24.43 19.04
CA ALA A 483 4.52 -25.27 17.87
C ALA A 483 3.11 -25.61 17.33
N LEU A 484 2.80 -25.11 16.13
CA LEU A 484 1.60 -25.46 15.39
C LEU A 484 2.01 -26.31 14.19
N PRO A 485 1.31 -27.42 13.90
CA PRO A 485 1.56 -28.21 12.69
C PRO A 485 1.67 -27.35 11.44
N GLU A 486 2.60 -27.70 10.55
CA GLU A 486 2.84 -26.97 9.29
C GLU A 486 1.57 -26.97 8.43
N GLY A 487 1.17 -25.78 7.96
CA GLY A 487 0.01 -25.64 7.10
C GLY A 487 -0.66 -24.27 7.17
N ARG A 488 -1.95 -24.24 6.84
CA ARG A 488 -2.77 -23.02 6.82
C ARG A 488 -3.91 -23.16 7.83
N TRP A 489 -4.12 -22.12 8.62
CA TRP A 489 -5.09 -22.08 9.70
C TRP A 489 -6.10 -20.96 9.46
N ASP A 490 -7.38 -21.30 9.49
CA ASP A 490 -8.48 -20.33 9.42
C ASP A 490 -8.86 -19.85 10.82
N SER A 491 -9.15 -18.56 10.93
CA SER A 491 -9.46 -17.91 12.20
C SER A 491 -10.96 -17.73 12.39
N TYR A 492 -11.47 -18.05 13.58
CA TYR A 492 -12.87 -17.94 13.94
C TYR A 492 -13.04 -17.35 15.34
N VAL A 493 -14.16 -16.69 15.57
CA VAL A 493 -14.71 -16.55 16.93
C VAL A 493 -15.66 -17.72 17.20
N GLU A 494 -15.61 -18.28 18.41
CA GLU A 494 -16.40 -19.42 18.85
C GLU A 494 -17.27 -19.07 20.06
N ARG A 495 -18.53 -19.55 20.03
CA ARG A 495 -19.48 -19.40 21.12
C ARG A 495 -19.38 -20.53 22.15
N SER A 496 -19.49 -20.22 23.44
CA SER A 496 -19.37 -21.21 24.53
C SER A 496 -20.52 -22.22 24.58
N GLY A 497 -21.74 -21.81 24.20
CA GLY A 497 -22.95 -22.62 24.30
C GLY A 497 -23.07 -23.66 23.18
N ASP A 498 -23.38 -23.21 21.97
CA ASP A 498 -23.65 -24.07 20.81
C ASP A 498 -22.40 -24.44 20.00
N LYS A 499 -21.23 -23.85 20.33
CA LYS A 499 -19.97 -23.97 19.59
C LYS A 499 -20.08 -23.56 18.12
N SER A 500 -21.07 -22.72 17.79
CA SER A 500 -21.15 -22.07 16.50
C SER A 500 -19.96 -21.12 16.31
N ARG A 501 -19.59 -20.92 15.05
CA ARG A 501 -18.35 -20.23 14.67
C ARG A 501 -18.63 -19.24 13.57
N ARG A 502 -18.02 -18.07 13.70
CA ARG A 502 -18.02 -17.04 12.67
C ARG A 502 -16.58 -16.78 12.23
N ARG A 503 -16.34 -16.91 10.92
CA ARG A 503 -15.00 -16.71 10.34
C ARG A 503 -14.62 -15.24 10.43
N LEU A 504 -13.38 -14.96 10.79
CA LEU A 504 -12.89 -13.58 10.97
C LEU A 504 -12.46 -12.97 9.64
N ALA A 505 -12.99 -11.80 9.31
CA ALA A 505 -12.49 -10.99 8.20
C ALA A 505 -11.15 -10.35 8.59
N ALA A 506 -10.22 -10.22 7.63
CA ALA A 506 -8.95 -9.55 7.85
C ALA A 506 -9.16 -8.03 7.76
N GLY A 507 -9.08 -7.34 8.89
CA GLY A 507 -9.05 -5.88 8.93
C GLY A 507 -7.61 -5.38 8.79
N LEU A 508 -6.91 -5.31 9.92
CA LEU A 508 -5.51 -4.87 9.98
C LEU A 508 -4.61 -6.06 10.32
N VAL A 509 -3.55 -6.29 9.56
CA VAL A 509 -2.61 -7.40 9.79
C VAL A 509 -1.19 -6.86 9.89
N GLU A 510 -0.72 -6.66 11.11
CA GLU A 510 0.58 -6.07 11.42
C GLU A 510 1.65 -7.14 11.55
N GLN A 511 2.62 -7.10 10.65
CA GLN A 511 3.67 -8.11 10.52
C GLN A 511 5.08 -7.57 10.76
N LYS A 512 5.22 -6.29 11.15
CA LYS A 512 6.53 -5.61 11.23
C LYS A 512 7.54 -6.34 12.12
N ALA A 513 7.10 -6.96 13.22
CA ALA A 513 7.98 -7.74 14.10
C ALA A 513 8.62 -8.94 13.39
N LEU A 514 7.96 -9.52 12.38
CA LEU A 514 8.48 -10.66 11.62
C LEU A 514 9.73 -10.33 10.79
N LEU A 515 10.03 -9.04 10.57
CA LEU A 515 11.22 -8.63 9.82
C LEU A 515 12.52 -8.82 10.59
N THR A 516 12.43 -8.85 11.92
CA THR A 516 13.57 -9.01 12.83
C THR A 516 13.45 -10.25 13.71
N LEU A 517 12.28 -10.91 13.73
CA LEU A 517 12.04 -12.11 14.50
C LEU A 517 12.79 -13.30 13.89
N PRO A 518 13.73 -13.94 14.61
CA PRO A 518 14.39 -15.16 14.14
C PRO A 518 13.41 -16.34 14.09
N LEU A 519 13.77 -17.39 13.36
CA LEU A 519 13.05 -18.67 13.43
C LEU A 519 13.09 -19.20 14.86
N ALA A 520 11.96 -19.64 15.38
CA ALA A 520 11.88 -20.13 16.74
C ALA A 520 12.35 -21.57 16.86
N ALA A 521 13.21 -21.82 17.84
CA ALA A 521 13.52 -23.17 18.29
C ALA A 521 12.49 -23.58 19.36
N THR A 522 11.77 -24.67 19.10
CA THR A 522 10.76 -25.24 19.99
C THR A 522 11.17 -26.66 20.40
N ALA A 523 10.49 -27.26 21.37
CA ALA A 523 10.71 -28.65 21.74
C ALA A 523 10.42 -29.63 20.58
N ASP A 524 9.56 -29.24 19.64
CA ASP A 524 9.12 -30.05 18.50
C ASP A 524 9.88 -29.72 17.19
N GLY A 525 10.87 -28.81 17.26
CA GLY A 525 11.71 -28.40 16.12
C GLY A 525 11.68 -26.90 15.85
N VAL A 526 11.99 -26.53 14.62
CA VAL A 526 12.05 -25.15 14.10
C VAL A 526 10.66 -24.71 13.66
N ALA A 527 10.19 -23.57 14.18
CA ALA A 527 8.87 -23.04 13.91
C ALA A 527 8.90 -21.62 13.33
N ALA A 528 7.93 -21.35 12.45
CA ALA A 528 7.65 -20.02 11.93
C ALA A 528 6.14 -19.86 11.73
N ARG A 529 5.64 -18.62 11.84
CA ARG A 529 4.24 -18.32 11.52
C ARG A 529 4.07 -16.91 10.98
N VAL A 530 3.13 -16.77 10.04
CA VAL A 530 2.82 -15.51 9.38
C VAL A 530 1.30 -15.35 9.31
N PRO A 531 0.68 -14.40 10.04
CA PRO A 531 -0.70 -14.05 9.81
C PRO A 531 -0.85 -13.30 8.48
N TYR A 532 -1.92 -13.52 7.74
CA TYR A 532 -2.16 -12.87 6.46
C TYR A 532 -3.66 -12.79 6.14
N GLY A 533 -4.03 -11.81 5.30
CA GLY A 533 -5.34 -11.76 4.66
C GLY A 533 -5.38 -12.67 3.45
N THR A 534 -6.36 -13.55 3.36
CA THR A 534 -6.59 -14.39 2.18
C THR A 534 -7.16 -13.58 1.02
N SER A 535 -7.13 -14.12 -0.20
CA SER A 535 -7.68 -13.45 -1.39
C SER A 535 -9.20 -13.19 -1.30
N ASP A 536 -9.91 -14.00 -0.50
CA ASP A 536 -11.33 -13.84 -0.15
C ASP A 536 -11.55 -12.95 1.09
N GLY A 537 -10.53 -12.25 1.59
CA GLY A 537 -10.66 -11.22 2.63
C GLY A 537 -10.70 -11.73 4.08
N PHE A 538 -10.36 -12.99 4.34
CA PHE A 538 -10.39 -13.56 5.69
C PHE A 538 -9.01 -13.62 6.35
N LEU A 539 -9.00 -13.58 7.68
CA LEU A 539 -7.78 -13.73 8.46
C LEU A 539 -7.37 -15.20 8.56
N ALA A 540 -6.15 -15.50 8.09
CA ALA A 540 -5.54 -16.81 8.22
C ALA A 540 -4.12 -16.71 8.81
N VAL A 541 -3.58 -17.84 9.25
CA VAL A 541 -2.21 -17.97 9.72
C VAL A 541 -1.53 -19.09 8.94
N ARG A 542 -0.38 -18.79 8.33
CA ARG A 542 0.51 -19.80 7.75
C ARG A 542 1.51 -20.22 8.82
N THR A 543 1.74 -21.51 8.97
CA THR A 543 2.66 -22.07 9.97
C THR A 543 3.62 -23.07 9.31
N TRP A 544 4.83 -23.16 9.86
CA TRP A 544 5.81 -24.20 9.57
C TRP A 544 6.31 -24.77 10.89
N LEU A 545 6.49 -26.09 10.93
CA LEU A 545 7.06 -26.82 12.06
C LEU A 545 7.87 -27.99 11.49
N ARG A 546 9.19 -27.90 11.57
CA ARG A 546 10.13 -28.82 10.95
C ARG A 546 11.17 -29.26 11.97
N ALA A 547 11.48 -30.55 12.05
CA ALA A 547 12.52 -31.05 12.96
C ALA A 547 13.88 -30.37 12.69
N GLU A 548 14.25 -30.32 11.41
CA GLU A 548 15.43 -29.64 10.89
C GLU A 548 15.03 -28.80 9.68
N HIS A 549 15.68 -27.66 9.46
CA HIS A 549 15.42 -26.78 8.33
C HIS A 549 16.70 -26.06 7.88
N ALA A 550 16.86 -25.90 6.57
CA ALA A 550 17.92 -25.08 5.98
C ALA A 550 17.30 -23.82 5.36
N GLU A 551 17.47 -22.69 6.04
CA GLU A 551 16.93 -21.40 5.64
C GLU A 551 17.79 -20.78 4.54
N VAL A 552 17.19 -20.51 3.39
CA VAL A 552 17.84 -19.84 2.26
C VAL A 552 18.00 -18.35 2.58
N THR A 553 19.23 -17.94 2.87
CA THR A 553 19.58 -16.53 3.13
C THR A 553 19.93 -15.76 1.85
N GLU A 554 20.39 -16.46 0.81
CA GLU A 554 20.75 -15.87 -0.49
C GLU A 554 20.72 -16.91 -1.62
N VAL A 555 20.25 -16.49 -2.79
CA VAL A 555 20.29 -17.21 -4.06
C VAL A 555 21.03 -16.35 -5.10
N ARG A 556 22.15 -16.87 -5.63
CA ARG A 556 22.87 -16.27 -6.75
C ARG A 556 22.75 -17.15 -8.00
N VAL A 557 22.14 -16.61 -9.05
CA VAL A 557 21.96 -17.31 -10.32
C VAL A 557 23.17 -17.00 -11.21
N GLY A 558 23.93 -18.04 -11.56
CA GLY A 558 25.02 -17.96 -12.53
C GLY A 558 24.65 -18.60 -13.87
N ALA A 559 25.55 -18.51 -14.86
CA ALA A 559 25.32 -19.11 -16.18
C ALA A 559 25.37 -20.66 -16.17
N ASP A 560 26.20 -21.23 -15.29
CA ASP A 560 26.46 -22.68 -15.22
C ASP A 560 25.89 -23.36 -13.96
N GLY A 561 25.30 -22.59 -13.04
CA GLY A 561 24.76 -23.13 -11.80
C GLY A 561 24.10 -22.08 -10.91
N VAL A 562 23.51 -22.56 -9.80
CA VAL A 562 22.93 -21.70 -8.75
C VAL A 562 23.72 -21.85 -7.46
N THR A 563 24.20 -20.72 -6.92
CA THR A 563 24.85 -20.67 -5.62
C THR A 563 23.84 -20.33 -4.55
N LEU A 564 23.81 -21.11 -3.47
CA LEU A 564 22.94 -20.91 -2.32
C LEU A 564 23.77 -20.63 -1.07
N THR A 565 23.34 -19.67 -0.25
CA THR A 565 23.83 -19.46 1.11
C THR A 565 22.73 -19.83 2.09
N LEU A 566 23.02 -20.79 2.97
CA LEU A 566 22.05 -21.43 3.86
C LEU A 566 22.42 -21.21 5.33
N ALA A 567 21.40 -21.03 6.17
CA ALA A 567 21.52 -21.11 7.63
C ALA A 567 20.86 -22.41 8.13
N ALA A 568 21.56 -23.16 8.98
CA ALA A 568 21.05 -24.40 9.56
C ALA A 568 20.23 -24.11 10.83
N HIS A 569 19.04 -24.70 10.93
CA HIS A 569 18.18 -24.62 12.10
C HIS A 569 17.74 -26.03 12.54
N GLY A 570 17.86 -26.33 13.83
CA GLY A 570 17.63 -27.67 14.38
C GLY A 570 18.72 -28.70 14.00
N THR A 571 19.72 -28.28 13.23
CA THR A 571 20.83 -29.10 12.73
C THR A 571 22.09 -28.23 12.58
N ALA A 572 23.22 -28.82 12.15
CA ALA A 572 24.45 -28.10 11.84
C ALA A 572 25.14 -28.68 10.59
N PHE A 573 25.77 -27.83 9.78
CA PHE A 573 26.55 -28.28 8.63
C PHE A 573 27.94 -28.74 9.09
N GLY A 574 28.20 -30.04 8.94
CA GLY A 574 29.45 -30.70 9.33
C GLY A 574 30.27 -31.17 8.13
N GLU A 575 31.23 -32.04 8.39
CA GLU A 575 32.09 -32.61 7.34
C GLU A 575 31.27 -33.44 6.34
N GLY A 576 31.53 -33.24 5.05
CA GLY A 576 30.81 -33.89 3.96
C GLY A 576 29.38 -33.36 3.74
N ALA A 577 29.05 -32.17 4.25
CA ALA A 577 27.79 -31.51 3.90
C ALA A 577 27.70 -31.26 2.39
N GLU A 578 26.52 -31.48 1.81
CA GLU A 578 26.28 -31.31 0.38
C GLU A 578 24.88 -30.76 0.09
N LEU A 579 24.78 -29.92 -0.95
CA LEU A 579 23.52 -29.61 -1.62
C LEU A 579 23.12 -30.78 -2.51
N VAL A 580 21.82 -31.06 -2.54
CA VAL A 580 21.23 -32.15 -3.32
C VAL A 580 20.01 -31.62 -4.06
N ALA A 581 20.01 -31.72 -5.38
CA ALA A 581 18.84 -31.48 -6.21
C ALA A 581 18.30 -32.82 -6.73
N ARG A 582 17.01 -33.05 -6.51
CA ARG A 582 16.33 -34.29 -6.88
C ARG A 582 15.15 -34.02 -7.80
N LEU A 583 15.10 -34.73 -8.92
CA LEU A 583 13.98 -34.65 -9.85
C LEU A 583 12.68 -35.11 -9.16
N ARG A 584 11.66 -34.26 -9.20
CA ARG A 584 10.35 -34.53 -8.58
C ARG A 584 9.63 -35.65 -9.31
N GLY A 585 9.17 -36.64 -8.55
CA GLY A 585 8.39 -37.77 -9.10
C GLY A 585 9.22 -38.78 -9.89
N GLY A 586 10.54 -38.63 -9.98
CA GLY A 586 11.41 -39.61 -10.62
C GLY A 586 11.44 -40.94 -9.88
N ASP A 587 11.69 -42.03 -10.62
CA ASP A 587 11.84 -43.40 -10.11
C ASP A 587 13.25 -43.71 -9.56
N GLY A 588 14.11 -42.69 -9.49
CA GLY A 588 15.51 -42.79 -9.06
C GLY A 588 16.51 -43.08 -10.18
N SER A 589 16.07 -43.27 -11.43
CA SER A 589 16.95 -43.55 -12.58
C SER A 589 17.88 -42.40 -12.99
N VAL A 590 17.48 -41.16 -12.72
CA VAL A 590 18.20 -39.93 -13.16
C VAL A 590 19.32 -39.52 -12.18
N GLY A 591 19.35 -40.08 -10.98
CA GLY A 591 20.33 -39.71 -9.95
C GLY A 591 20.12 -38.30 -9.37
N ASP A 592 20.68 -38.04 -8.20
CA ASP A 592 20.68 -36.70 -7.61
C ASP A 592 21.83 -35.86 -8.17
N VAL A 593 21.58 -34.57 -8.42
CA VAL A 593 22.66 -33.60 -8.68
C VAL A 593 23.18 -33.08 -7.36
N ARG A 594 24.51 -33.07 -7.19
CA ARG A 594 25.14 -32.82 -5.88
C ARG A 594 26.23 -31.77 -5.99
N ALA A 595 26.42 -31.01 -4.93
CA ALA A 595 27.52 -30.07 -4.79
C ALA A 595 27.97 -29.98 -3.33
N PRO A 596 29.28 -29.84 -3.04
CA PRO A 596 29.77 -29.60 -1.69
C PRO A 596 29.14 -28.34 -1.08
N LEU A 597 28.86 -28.38 0.22
CA LEU A 597 28.42 -27.24 1.01
C LEU A 597 29.49 -26.90 2.05
N ALA A 598 30.22 -25.79 1.82
CA ALA A 598 31.27 -25.32 2.73
C ALA A 598 30.82 -24.03 3.41
N GLY A 599 30.82 -24.01 4.75
CA GLY A 599 30.43 -22.83 5.53
C GLY A 599 28.98 -22.38 5.28
N GLY A 600 28.09 -23.30 4.86
CA GLY A 600 26.71 -22.97 4.49
C GLY A 600 26.53 -22.47 3.06
N THR A 601 27.59 -22.42 2.24
CA THR A 601 27.51 -22.00 0.83
C THR A 601 27.90 -23.14 -0.10
N GLY A 602 27.15 -23.30 -1.20
CA GLY A 602 27.43 -24.30 -2.23
C GLY A 602 26.82 -23.91 -3.57
N CYS A 603 27.34 -24.46 -4.67
CA CYS A 603 26.88 -24.17 -6.03
C CYS A 603 26.44 -25.44 -6.75
N LEU A 604 25.13 -25.55 -7.03
CA LEU A 604 24.56 -26.66 -7.78
C LEU A 604 24.75 -26.43 -9.29
N PRO A 605 25.41 -27.35 -10.02
CA PRO A 605 25.63 -27.19 -11.45
C PRO A 605 24.35 -27.46 -12.24
N TYR A 606 24.14 -26.69 -13.30
CA TYR A 606 22.98 -26.83 -14.19
C TYR A 606 23.17 -27.91 -15.25
N GLY A 607 24.39 -28.23 -15.67
CA GLY A 607 24.66 -29.22 -16.73
C GLY A 607 23.91 -30.55 -16.55
N PRO A 608 23.96 -31.20 -15.37
CA PRO A 608 23.22 -32.43 -15.14
C PRO A 608 21.69 -32.31 -15.17
N MET A 609 21.14 -31.09 -15.05
CA MET A 609 19.69 -30.81 -15.08
C MET A 609 19.22 -30.36 -16.46
N GLU A 610 20.12 -30.09 -17.41
CA GLU A 610 19.80 -29.39 -18.66
C GLU A 610 19.04 -30.26 -19.66
N THR A 611 19.13 -31.58 -19.53
CA THR A 611 18.38 -32.48 -20.41
C THR A 611 16.97 -32.72 -19.88
N ARG A 612 15.98 -32.02 -20.46
CA ARG A 612 14.56 -32.16 -20.12
C ARG A 612 14.08 -33.61 -20.30
N ARG A 613 13.31 -34.10 -19.34
CA ARG A 613 12.76 -35.47 -19.30
C ARG A 613 11.24 -35.51 -19.35
N GLY A 614 10.56 -34.52 -18.77
CA GLY A 614 9.11 -34.36 -18.85
C GLY A 614 8.66 -33.61 -20.11
N ASP A 615 7.38 -33.76 -20.47
CA ASP A 615 6.80 -33.17 -21.69
C ASP A 615 6.48 -31.67 -21.56
N GLU A 616 6.28 -31.16 -20.34
CA GLU A 616 5.97 -29.74 -20.06
C GLU A 616 7.10 -29.01 -19.31
N GLN A 617 7.53 -29.54 -18.16
CA GLN A 617 8.61 -28.97 -17.34
C GLN A 617 9.16 -30.01 -16.36
N ASP A 618 10.46 -29.94 -16.08
CA ASP A 618 11.08 -30.68 -14.98
C ASP A 618 11.21 -29.80 -13.74
N LEU A 619 11.00 -30.40 -12.56
CA LEU A 619 11.12 -29.73 -11.27
C LEU A 619 12.16 -30.44 -10.41
N TRP A 620 13.22 -29.72 -10.05
CA TRP A 620 14.30 -30.22 -9.20
C TRP A 620 14.17 -29.66 -7.79
N ASP A 621 13.74 -30.49 -6.86
CA ASP A 621 13.56 -30.12 -5.46
C ASP A 621 14.90 -30.10 -4.74
N LEU A 622 15.16 -29.02 -4.01
CA LEU A 622 16.44 -28.82 -3.34
C LEU A 622 16.40 -29.25 -1.87
N TRP A 623 17.50 -29.87 -1.47
CA TRP A 623 17.75 -30.42 -0.15
C TRP A 623 19.19 -30.16 0.23
N VAL A 624 19.47 -30.31 1.53
CA VAL A 624 20.83 -30.38 2.05
C VAL A 624 21.01 -31.68 2.81
N ARG A 625 22.15 -32.32 2.62
CA ARG A 625 22.65 -33.33 3.56
C ARG A 625 23.60 -32.61 4.52
N PRO A 626 23.30 -32.51 5.82
CA PRO A 626 24.08 -31.69 6.74
C PRO A 626 25.45 -32.28 7.10
N ALA A 627 25.64 -33.59 6.98
CA ALA A 627 26.92 -34.27 7.15
C ALA A 627 26.92 -35.63 6.41
N ALA A 628 28.09 -36.23 6.19
CA ALA A 628 28.19 -37.54 5.56
C ALA A 628 27.26 -38.58 6.23
N GLY A 629 26.37 -39.20 5.44
CA GLY A 629 25.41 -40.20 5.92
C GLY A 629 24.16 -39.66 6.63
N ALA A 630 24.06 -38.35 6.90
CA ALA A 630 22.89 -37.75 7.54
C ALA A 630 21.65 -37.77 6.63
N ALA A 631 20.45 -37.63 7.22
CA ALA A 631 19.20 -37.51 6.47
C ALA A 631 19.16 -36.20 5.65
N LEU A 632 18.32 -36.16 4.60
CA LEU A 632 18.11 -34.94 3.82
C LEU A 632 17.20 -33.97 4.57
N VAL A 633 17.62 -32.71 4.64
CA VAL A 633 16.91 -31.60 5.24
C VAL A 633 16.37 -30.69 4.14
N ARG A 634 15.14 -30.20 4.30
CA ARG A 634 14.49 -29.30 3.34
C ARG A 634 15.23 -27.97 3.24
N VAL A 635 15.40 -27.49 2.01
CA VAL A 635 15.91 -26.15 1.71
C VAL A 635 14.74 -25.25 1.34
N GLY A 636 14.58 -24.13 2.04
CA GLY A 636 13.48 -23.20 1.82
C GLY A 636 13.66 -21.88 2.57
N ARG A 637 12.69 -20.97 2.47
CA ARG A 637 12.71 -19.68 3.16
C ARG A 637 11.42 -19.44 3.93
N ILE A 638 11.40 -19.78 5.21
CA ILE A 638 10.18 -19.74 6.06
C ILE A 638 10.15 -18.56 7.03
N GLY A 639 11.27 -17.82 7.18
CA GLY A 639 11.33 -16.60 7.97
C GLY A 639 10.68 -15.40 7.27
N GLY A 640 10.60 -14.26 7.98
CA GLY A 640 10.06 -13.01 7.44
C GLY A 640 8.53 -12.96 7.39
N ASP A 641 8.00 -11.95 6.70
CA ASP A 641 6.58 -11.58 6.70
C ASP A 641 5.76 -12.15 5.53
N PHE A 642 6.29 -13.12 4.78
CA PHE A 642 5.63 -13.68 3.60
C PHE A 642 5.05 -15.07 3.84
N ALA A 643 3.71 -15.16 3.81
CA ALA A 643 2.99 -16.42 3.85
C ALA A 643 3.09 -17.24 2.54
N ASP A 644 3.42 -16.59 1.42
CA ASP A 644 3.69 -17.21 0.12
C ASP A 644 4.76 -16.39 -0.60
N ARG A 645 5.84 -17.06 -1.03
CA ARG A 645 7.00 -16.43 -1.66
C ARG A 645 7.01 -16.53 -3.19
N LYS A 646 6.24 -17.45 -3.78
CA LYS A 646 6.38 -17.84 -5.20
C LYS A 646 6.29 -16.66 -6.18
N GLY A 647 5.43 -15.68 -5.90
CA GLY A 647 5.24 -14.50 -6.74
C GLY A 647 5.98 -13.23 -6.26
N ILE A 648 6.69 -13.32 -5.13
CA ILE A 648 7.33 -12.19 -4.46
C ILE A 648 8.84 -12.25 -4.68
N ASP A 649 9.47 -13.36 -4.31
CA ASP A 649 10.88 -13.64 -4.58
C ASP A 649 10.99 -14.13 -6.03
N THR A 650 11.44 -13.26 -6.92
CA THR A 650 11.58 -13.56 -8.36
C THR A 650 13.05 -13.56 -8.76
N PHE A 651 13.51 -14.66 -9.33
CA PHE A 651 14.89 -14.84 -9.74
C PHE A 651 15.02 -14.78 -11.27
N PRO A 652 16.15 -14.25 -11.81
CA PRO A 652 16.43 -14.36 -13.22
C PRO A 652 16.58 -15.84 -13.61
N ALA A 653 16.42 -16.12 -14.90
CA ALA A 653 16.66 -17.46 -15.42
C ALA A 653 17.99 -17.53 -16.15
N ALA A 654 18.65 -18.69 -16.08
CA ALA A 654 19.78 -19.02 -16.92
C ALA A 654 19.31 -19.80 -18.15
N THR A 655 19.72 -19.39 -19.36
CA THR A 655 19.44 -20.13 -20.59
C THR A 655 20.66 -20.96 -20.98
N ARG A 656 20.45 -22.26 -21.22
CA ARG A 656 21.47 -23.22 -21.65
C ARG A 656 20.91 -24.09 -22.76
N GLY A 657 21.55 -24.04 -23.94
CA GLY A 657 21.03 -24.75 -25.11
C GLY A 657 19.57 -24.35 -25.40
N GLU A 658 18.69 -25.33 -25.44
CA GLU A 658 17.26 -25.14 -25.70
C GLU A 658 16.41 -25.02 -24.43
N VAL A 659 17.03 -25.04 -23.24
CA VAL A 659 16.31 -24.96 -21.96
C VAL A 659 16.62 -23.70 -21.16
N ARG A 660 15.67 -23.34 -20.30
CA ARG A 660 15.76 -22.27 -19.32
C ARG A 660 15.62 -22.84 -17.91
N LEU A 661 16.60 -22.54 -17.06
CA LEU A 661 16.64 -22.96 -15.66
C LEU A 661 16.37 -21.76 -14.76
N ARG A 662 15.38 -21.88 -13.86
CA ARG A 662 15.00 -20.80 -12.95
C ARG A 662 14.73 -21.34 -11.55
N PRO A 663 15.47 -20.89 -10.51
CA PRO A 663 15.09 -21.17 -9.14
C PRO A 663 13.80 -20.42 -8.79
N TYR A 664 12.96 -21.00 -7.96
CA TYR A 664 11.75 -20.36 -7.43
C TYR A 664 11.33 -21.01 -6.11
N PHE A 665 10.60 -20.27 -5.29
CA PHE A 665 9.97 -20.85 -4.11
C PHE A 665 8.61 -21.45 -4.45
N THR A 666 8.35 -22.65 -3.94
CA THR A 666 7.04 -23.32 -4.05
C THR A 666 6.00 -22.67 -3.13
N VAL A 667 4.75 -23.12 -3.23
CA VAL A 667 3.66 -22.70 -2.33
C VAL A 667 3.86 -23.10 -0.85
N THR A 668 4.86 -23.97 -0.58
CA THR A 668 5.30 -24.35 0.77
C THR A 668 6.53 -23.58 1.22
N ASN A 669 7.02 -22.64 0.40
CA ASN A 669 8.27 -21.90 0.55
C ASN A 669 9.54 -22.77 0.50
N ASP A 670 9.48 -23.94 -0.12
CA ASP A 670 10.66 -24.75 -0.42
C ASP A 670 11.29 -24.26 -1.72
N LEU A 671 12.61 -24.38 -1.86
CA LEU A 671 13.32 -23.95 -3.07
C LEU A 671 13.36 -25.09 -4.10
N THR A 672 12.98 -24.78 -5.33
CA THR A 672 12.98 -25.70 -6.47
C THR A 672 13.60 -25.01 -7.68
N ILE A 673 14.22 -25.77 -8.58
CA ILE A 673 14.65 -25.28 -9.90
C ILE A 673 13.70 -25.83 -10.96
N THR A 674 13.09 -24.94 -11.73
CA THR A 674 12.32 -25.33 -12.92
C THR A 674 13.25 -25.42 -14.12
N VAL A 675 13.07 -26.44 -14.95
CA VAL A 675 13.69 -26.56 -16.28
C VAL A 675 12.58 -26.64 -17.32
N LYS A 676 12.56 -25.69 -18.25
CA LYS A 676 11.58 -25.57 -19.34
C LYS A 676 12.28 -25.39 -20.68
N ASP A 677 11.63 -25.75 -21.78
CA ASP A 677 12.12 -25.40 -23.10
C ASP A 677 11.95 -23.89 -23.35
N VAL A 678 12.90 -23.30 -24.07
CA VAL A 678 12.87 -21.87 -24.41
C VAL A 678 11.68 -21.52 -25.29
N ALA A 679 11.19 -22.46 -26.10
CA ALA A 679 10.06 -22.28 -27.00
C ALA A 679 8.71 -22.10 -26.25
N ASP A 680 8.59 -22.64 -25.04
CA ASP A 680 7.32 -22.71 -24.31
C ASP A 680 6.94 -21.40 -23.58
N GLU A 681 7.85 -20.43 -23.46
CA GLU A 681 7.60 -19.13 -22.79
C GLU A 681 7.34 -17.96 -23.75
N ALA A 682 7.35 -18.15 -25.08
CA ALA A 682 6.98 -17.08 -26.03
C ALA A 682 5.46 -16.71 -26.00
N ALA A 683 4.70 -17.31 -25.08
CA ALA A 683 3.25 -17.19 -24.91
C ALA A 683 2.78 -16.65 -23.54
N GLU A 684 3.69 -16.34 -22.59
CA GLU A 684 3.40 -15.73 -21.27
C GLU A 684 4.00 -14.31 -21.15
#